data_AF-A0A946S1E0-F1
#
_entry.id   AF-A0A946S1E0-F1
#
_cell.length_a   1.000
_cell.length_b   1.000
_cell.length_c   1.000
_cell.angle_alpha   90.00
_cell.angle_beta   90.00
_cell.angle_gamma   90.00
#
_symmetry.space_group_name_H-M   'P 1'
#
loop_
_entity.id
_entity.type
_entity.pdbx_description
1 polymer ?
#
loop_
_entity_poly.entity_id
_entity_poly.type
_entity_poly.pdbx_seq_one_letter_code
_entity_poly.pdbx_strand_id
1 'polypeptide(L)'
;MLFKRYPFILLIFAAMLVSLSLPLNLSAQVVETGSLLEFFAGTEQGCSYDNWISHTSEYDYFGSGDGSFTPAVLDRETNGFGSYQVVDDMNNPDLVLSEWAQIFDAFIQGDVSTTETRLSQSSFADFYELVRLTDAGNVYLILREVLNNNYVDDNGTPGDASDDVTGSFDYGWGLYVNKISPAPANPEVIINLVHPNADYISAYVGIDAYLTIDAGLFIVNGASRNIAWSGDLYATSNSLSDPSRNARTPFHECYKKFVDLIGDEWAIQVHSYNAYPAHDGVPSVQISAERENYTAHPNAPYMSWDHTDIISLTPDPVVTTNGSWSYPEVRIEDYYTASYPGGYRYNGYIPINNNVDLPGTSDNNQMVYVHASHDFVNDRENWLHIEFDEYPDVVRLDGVSVEAFYGYTGPGSGVPTYANYAEMVHYYRPVFQAVTDYMNFTPVQAGNISETASIQEFYHGNEGNCSYDNWVSHISEGVGDAGYNDEGPVELDVQTEGFGNFQIIPDDVDGDNLLIAFYDVFTELFQGNLGVAQNLLTDARLGGKYEIATINDGGDDYYVLREVLNNYYFDDNATPGDGSDDVTGSFDYGWGLYVVNPNAVNPEIIIEVPHPCDDYTTPAIGFDAFVTTGAGLLFVSGAGREVEWTESLPYYNSKSLSDPTRNARTPFHEAHKAAVDMYGNEFVIQIHSYDTGSHPDSYDSELSTRDDYYPNQPVMDPDTYFDIISLTPEFPITANTIGGANHAARRIDDYYSLYYGGGYSHQDNIAISNYVEQPGYSANPQMLYTQANHDQQNDTEPWFHVEHDEFPNVITESVQDFYNTGSGVPTYANYANVVDYFRPMYTAIADFYNGPNQAPVLTAIGNKVVDENSPIAFTLTATDPDGDGMTFSASNMPAGATLTGAEFDWTPDFDQAGTYNVTFEVSDGSATDSEGVTITVNNINRAPVLTAIGDKTGDENSPVAFTISATDPDGDGLTYSSPDLPAGAILVGADFSWTPDFIQAGAHSVTFEVSDGFLMDSEAITITVNDVNRAPVLSVIGDQTGDENSPITFTISATDP
;
A
#
# COMPACT_ATOMS: atom_id res chain seq x y z
N MET A 1 -56.26 57.33 -39.21
CA MET A 1 -57.33 56.43 -39.73
C MET A 1 -56.77 55.30 -40.63
N LEU A 2 -55.58 54.74 -40.32
CA LEU A 2 -54.95 53.67 -41.10
C LEU A 2 -53.97 52.88 -40.21
N PHE A 3 -54.48 52.12 -39.23
CA PHE A 3 -53.69 51.13 -38.46
C PHE A 3 -54.55 49.93 -38.07
N LYS A 4 -55.41 49.47 -38.99
CA LYS A 4 -56.33 48.33 -38.76
C LYS A 4 -56.13 47.14 -39.71
N ARG A 5 -54.99 47.00 -40.41
CA ARG A 5 -54.87 45.95 -41.46
C ARG A 5 -53.57 45.17 -41.67
N TYR A 6 -52.47 45.36 -40.95
CA TYR A 6 -51.26 44.53 -41.17
C TYR A 6 -50.44 44.29 -39.88
N PRO A 7 -50.61 43.16 -39.17
CA PRO A 7 -49.79 42.84 -38.00
C PRO A 7 -48.36 42.35 -38.36
N PHE A 8 -48.08 42.03 -39.63
CA PHE A 8 -46.78 41.51 -40.06
C PHE A 8 -45.69 42.58 -40.29
N ILE A 9 -46.04 43.87 -40.35
CA ILE A 9 -45.05 44.95 -40.56
C ILE A 9 -44.47 45.47 -39.23
N LEU A 10 -45.14 45.24 -38.09
CA LEU A 10 -44.57 45.59 -36.78
C LEU A 10 -43.44 44.64 -36.35
N LEU A 11 -43.47 43.38 -36.78
CA LEU A 11 -42.41 42.42 -36.43
C LEU A 11 -41.09 42.72 -37.14
N ILE A 12 -41.14 43.28 -38.35
CA ILE A 12 -39.92 43.64 -39.11
C ILE A 12 -39.30 44.95 -38.59
N PHE A 13 -40.11 45.90 -38.11
CA PHE A 13 -39.58 47.11 -37.46
C PHE A 13 -39.09 46.87 -36.03
N ALA A 14 -39.68 45.94 -35.28
CA ALA A 14 -39.14 45.50 -33.99
C ALA A 14 -37.84 44.70 -34.16
N ALA A 15 -37.74 43.84 -35.19
CA ALA A 15 -36.51 43.11 -35.47
C ALA A 15 -35.37 43.99 -36.02
N MET A 16 -35.67 45.10 -36.72
CA MET A 16 -34.64 46.04 -37.20
C MET A 16 -34.20 47.09 -36.16
N LEU A 17 -34.97 47.33 -35.10
CA LEU A 17 -34.54 48.17 -33.97
C LEU A 17 -33.78 47.38 -32.88
N VAL A 18 -33.73 46.04 -32.96
CA VAL A 18 -32.94 45.19 -32.05
C VAL A 18 -31.53 44.92 -32.60
N SER A 19 -31.19 45.38 -33.81
CA SER A 19 -29.93 45.06 -34.48
C SER A 19 -29.03 46.25 -34.83
N LEU A 20 -29.26 47.46 -34.27
CA LEU A 20 -28.43 48.65 -34.54
C LEU A 20 -28.31 49.56 -33.30
N SER A 21 -27.70 49.00 -32.25
CA SER A 21 -26.94 49.73 -31.23
C SER A 21 -25.97 48.74 -30.55
N LEU A 22 -24.85 48.47 -31.22
CA LEU A 22 -23.65 47.87 -30.60
C LEU A 22 -22.79 49.01 -30.02
N PRO A 23 -21.87 48.72 -29.09
CA PRO A 23 -22.00 47.92 -27.87
C PRO A 23 -21.86 48.86 -26.65
N LEU A 24 -22.56 48.57 -25.54
CA LEU A 24 -22.02 49.00 -24.25
C LEU A 24 -20.81 48.10 -24.02
N ASN A 25 -19.62 48.68 -23.96
CA ASN A 25 -18.41 47.98 -23.53
C ASN A 25 -18.72 47.36 -22.15
N LEU A 26 -19.06 46.07 -22.09
CA LEU A 26 -18.70 45.30 -20.91
C LEU A 26 -17.17 45.32 -20.90
N SER A 27 -16.56 45.80 -19.82
CA SER A 27 -15.15 45.49 -19.56
C SER A 27 -15.04 43.97 -19.63
N ALA A 28 -14.30 43.45 -20.61
CA ALA A 28 -14.10 42.02 -20.70
C ALA A 28 -13.42 41.54 -19.42
N GLN A 29 -13.93 40.49 -18.78
CA GLN A 29 -13.23 39.73 -17.75
C GLN A 29 -11.77 39.59 -18.12
N VAL A 30 -10.90 39.96 -17.18
CA VAL A 30 -9.47 39.73 -17.32
C VAL A 30 -9.24 38.25 -17.06
N VAL A 31 -8.58 37.56 -17.98
CA VAL A 31 -8.24 36.13 -17.83
C VAL A 31 -6.74 36.04 -17.64
N GLU A 32 -6.33 35.58 -16.48
CA GLU A 32 -4.94 35.40 -16.08
C GLU A 32 -4.67 33.90 -15.85
N THR A 33 -3.45 33.45 -16.10
CA THR A 33 -2.99 32.09 -15.78
C THR A 33 -1.69 32.24 -15.02
N GLY A 34 -1.61 31.66 -13.82
CA GLY A 34 -0.48 31.83 -12.93
C GLY A 34 -0.79 31.36 -11.51
N SER A 35 0.22 31.29 -10.67
CA SER A 35 0.12 30.93 -9.27
C SER A 35 -0.53 32.05 -8.47
N LEU A 36 -1.58 31.71 -7.71
CA LEU A 36 -2.24 32.66 -6.82
C LEU A 36 -1.29 33.09 -5.69
N LEU A 37 -0.45 32.19 -5.18
CA LEU A 37 0.57 32.52 -4.18
C LEU A 37 1.64 33.47 -4.75
N GLU A 38 2.14 33.20 -5.97
CA GLU A 38 3.14 34.05 -6.61
C GLU A 38 2.58 35.42 -7.00
N PHE A 39 1.27 35.51 -7.29
CA PHE A 39 0.58 36.78 -7.47
C PHE A 39 0.66 37.67 -6.22
N PHE A 40 0.47 37.08 -5.02
CA PHE A 40 0.65 37.79 -3.76
C PHE A 40 2.14 38.07 -3.46
N ALA A 41 3.06 37.15 -3.78
CA ALA A 41 4.50 37.34 -3.59
C ALA A 41 5.14 38.35 -4.56
N GLY A 42 4.46 38.71 -5.65
CA GLY A 42 5.00 39.63 -6.66
C GLY A 42 5.98 39.02 -7.64
N THR A 43 5.83 37.73 -7.95
CA THR A 43 6.73 37.02 -8.88
C THR A 43 6.02 36.41 -10.09
N GLU A 44 4.68 36.50 -10.16
CA GLU A 44 3.89 35.87 -11.23
C GLU A 44 3.83 36.70 -12.52
N GLN A 45 4.68 36.34 -13.48
CA GLN A 45 4.80 37.00 -14.79
C GLN A 45 3.54 36.88 -15.68
N GLY A 46 2.62 35.98 -15.36
CA GLY A 46 1.35 35.75 -16.05
C GLY A 46 0.22 36.73 -15.66
N CYS A 47 0.42 37.56 -14.64
CA CYS A 47 -0.58 38.50 -14.12
C CYS A 47 -0.29 39.96 -14.55
N SER A 48 -1.34 40.77 -14.73
CA SER A 48 -1.21 42.13 -15.29
C SER A 48 -0.52 43.12 -14.35
N TYR A 49 -0.60 42.88 -13.03
CA TYR A 49 0.28 43.43 -12.00
C TYR A 49 0.37 42.40 -10.86
N ASP A 50 1.54 41.80 -10.73
CA ASP A 50 1.95 40.96 -9.61
C ASP A 50 2.55 41.85 -8.52
N ASN A 51 2.35 41.49 -7.24
CA ASN A 51 2.79 42.24 -6.04
C ASN A 51 1.70 43.13 -5.43
N TRP A 52 0.52 42.55 -5.19
CA TRP A 52 -0.54 43.26 -4.46
C TRP A 52 -0.08 43.71 -3.05
N ILE A 53 0.76 42.91 -2.40
CA ILE A 53 1.25 43.15 -1.03
C ILE A 53 1.98 44.49 -0.94
N SER A 54 2.88 44.82 -1.88
CA SER A 54 3.58 46.11 -1.91
C SER A 54 2.64 47.31 -2.05
N HIS A 55 1.44 47.10 -2.61
CA HIS A 55 0.40 48.13 -2.72
C HIS A 55 -0.60 48.12 -1.55
N THR A 56 -0.34 47.33 -0.49
CA THR A 56 -1.26 47.20 0.65
C THR A 56 -0.59 47.28 2.04
N SER A 57 0.67 47.69 2.17
CA SER A 57 1.36 47.77 3.48
C SER A 57 2.20 49.04 3.60
N GLU A 58 2.02 49.84 4.66
CA GLU A 58 2.76 51.08 4.95
C GLU A 58 3.53 50.96 6.29
N TYR A 59 4.79 51.42 6.38
CA TYR A 59 5.44 51.65 7.68
C TYR A 59 5.65 53.16 7.91
N ASP A 60 4.85 53.75 8.80
CA ASP A 60 4.86 55.17 9.10
C ASP A 60 6.05 55.54 10.04
N TYR A 61 6.97 56.39 9.58
CA TYR A 61 8.18 56.76 10.31
C TYR A 61 7.84 57.65 11.53
N PHE A 62 7.69 57.06 12.71
CA PHE A 62 7.70 57.81 13.97
C PHE A 62 9.13 58.15 14.39
N GLY A 63 9.49 59.43 14.25
CA GLY A 63 10.82 59.91 14.59
C GLY A 63 11.22 59.65 16.05
N SER A 64 12.21 58.78 16.26
CA SER A 64 13.13 58.85 17.38
C SER A 64 14.56 58.73 16.88
N GLY A 65 15.42 59.67 17.27
CA GLY A 65 16.81 59.82 16.81
C GLY A 65 17.77 58.76 17.36
N ASP A 66 17.47 57.51 17.12
CA ASP A 66 18.30 56.34 17.38
C ASP A 66 18.47 55.63 16.03
N GLY A 67 19.67 55.75 15.46
CA GLY A 67 19.98 55.10 14.20
C GLY A 67 20.23 53.61 14.40
N SER A 68 19.17 52.79 14.36
CA SER A 68 19.28 51.38 13.97
C SER A 68 17.90 50.77 13.65
N PHE A 69 17.89 49.96 12.58
CA PHE A 69 16.83 49.08 12.07
C PHE A 69 15.76 49.72 11.17
N THR A 70 15.94 49.52 9.86
CA THR A 70 14.94 49.78 8.81
C THR A 70 15.03 48.64 7.79
N PRO A 71 14.13 47.66 7.82
CA PRO A 71 14.00 46.64 6.79
C PRO A 71 12.89 47.06 5.83
N ALA A 72 13.24 47.89 4.86
CA ALA A 72 12.45 48.13 3.65
C ALA A 72 13.37 48.86 2.66
N VAL A 73 14.02 48.10 1.78
CA VAL A 73 14.62 48.64 0.54
C VAL A 73 13.72 48.35 -0.66
N LEU A 74 12.57 47.70 -0.44
CA LEU A 74 11.42 47.86 -1.30
C LEU A 74 10.44 48.80 -0.59
N ASP A 75 10.44 50.01 -1.12
CA ASP A 75 9.55 51.12 -0.85
C ASP A 75 9.56 51.72 0.56
N ARG A 76 10.27 52.84 0.67
CA ARG A 76 9.90 53.85 1.66
C ARG A 76 8.71 54.60 1.05
N GLU A 77 7.52 54.00 1.16
CA GLU A 77 6.21 54.60 0.87
C GLU A 77 5.98 55.79 1.83
N THR A 78 6.77 56.85 1.71
CA THR A 78 6.64 58.05 2.54
C THR A 78 5.51 58.93 2.02
N ASN A 79 5.02 58.63 0.81
CA ASN A 79 4.01 59.42 0.17
C ASN A 79 3.14 58.71 -0.89
N GLY A 80 3.24 57.41 -1.17
CA GLY A 80 2.61 56.78 -2.34
C GLY A 80 1.14 56.34 -2.21
N PHE A 81 0.62 56.05 -1.00
CA PHE A 81 -0.77 55.59 -0.87
C PHE A 81 -1.84 56.67 -1.12
N GLY A 82 -2.89 56.28 -1.85
CA GLY A 82 -4.18 56.97 -1.91
C GLY A 82 -4.84 57.06 -0.53
N SER A 83 -5.81 57.97 -0.37
CA SER A 83 -6.55 58.12 0.90
C SER A 83 -7.73 57.17 0.97
N TYR A 84 -7.94 56.49 2.10
CA TYR A 84 -9.13 55.66 2.32
C TYR A 84 -10.38 56.49 2.03
N GLN A 85 -11.21 56.06 1.10
CA GLN A 85 -12.47 56.76 0.84
C GLN A 85 -13.53 56.26 1.81
N VAL A 86 -13.82 57.06 2.85
CA VAL A 86 -14.89 56.76 3.80
C VAL A 86 -16.23 56.79 3.06
N VAL A 87 -16.96 55.67 3.07
CA VAL A 87 -18.26 55.54 2.39
C VAL A 87 -19.22 56.64 2.83
N ASP A 88 -19.24 56.98 4.11
CA ASP A 88 -20.11 58.02 4.68
C ASP A 88 -19.85 59.44 4.16
N ASP A 89 -18.66 59.67 3.59
CA ASP A 89 -18.30 60.94 2.95
C ASP A 89 -18.66 60.98 1.45
N MET A 90 -19.15 59.87 0.88
CA MET A 90 -19.56 59.77 -0.51
C MET A 90 -20.95 60.33 -0.78
N ASN A 91 -21.21 60.64 -2.05
CA ASN A 91 -22.56 61.01 -2.49
C ASN A 91 -23.49 59.80 -2.43
N ASN A 92 -24.43 59.80 -1.48
CA ASN A 92 -25.45 58.76 -1.29
C ASN A 92 -24.87 57.41 -0.80
N PRO A 93 -24.34 57.35 0.44
CA PRO A 93 -23.63 56.18 0.98
C PRO A 93 -24.45 54.88 0.96
N ASP A 94 -25.77 54.96 1.20
CA ASP A 94 -26.65 53.78 1.18
C ASP A 94 -26.79 53.18 -0.23
N LEU A 95 -26.75 54.02 -1.27
CA LEU A 95 -26.75 53.54 -2.65
C LEU A 95 -25.42 52.87 -3.00
N VAL A 96 -24.30 53.46 -2.58
CA VAL A 96 -22.94 52.92 -2.78
C VAL A 96 -22.81 51.52 -2.16
N LEU A 97 -23.18 51.36 -0.89
CA LEU A 97 -23.18 50.05 -0.23
C LEU A 97 -24.15 49.06 -0.89
N SER A 98 -25.33 49.52 -1.32
CA SER A 98 -26.29 48.66 -2.00
C SER A 98 -25.82 48.21 -3.39
N GLU A 99 -25.11 49.05 -4.14
CA GLU A 99 -24.54 48.68 -5.45
C GLU A 99 -23.41 47.67 -5.26
N TRP A 100 -22.53 47.91 -4.28
CA TRP A 100 -21.44 47.00 -3.91
C TRP A 100 -21.96 45.62 -3.48
N ALA A 101 -22.93 45.59 -2.56
CA ALA A 101 -23.56 44.37 -2.07
C ALA A 101 -24.17 43.52 -3.20
N GLN A 102 -24.75 44.15 -4.23
CA GLN A 102 -25.32 43.44 -5.37
C GLN A 102 -24.27 42.88 -6.34
N ILE A 103 -23.13 43.57 -6.49
CA ILE A 103 -21.98 43.05 -7.26
C ILE A 103 -21.43 41.83 -6.52
N PHE A 104 -21.22 41.97 -5.21
CA PHE A 104 -20.63 40.92 -4.39
C PHE A 104 -21.53 39.68 -4.28
N ASP A 105 -22.84 39.84 -4.15
CA ASP A 105 -23.81 38.73 -4.18
C ASP A 105 -23.61 37.81 -5.40
N ALA A 106 -23.36 38.40 -6.59
CA ALA A 106 -23.13 37.63 -7.81
C ALA A 106 -21.71 37.03 -7.86
N PHE A 107 -20.73 37.74 -7.31
CA PHE A 107 -19.34 37.32 -7.24
C PHE A 107 -19.17 36.05 -6.39
N ILE A 108 -19.73 36.01 -5.17
CA ILE A 108 -19.63 34.85 -4.26
C ILE A 108 -20.40 33.62 -4.79
N GLN A 109 -21.43 33.83 -5.61
CA GLN A 109 -22.16 32.76 -6.30
C GLN A 109 -21.43 32.23 -7.55
N GLY A 110 -20.29 32.80 -7.93
CA GLY A 110 -19.56 32.44 -9.14
C GLY A 110 -20.25 32.88 -10.44
N ASP A 111 -21.26 33.76 -10.39
CA ASP A 111 -21.96 34.26 -11.58
C ASP A 111 -21.17 35.40 -12.23
N VAL A 112 -20.19 35.01 -13.04
CA VAL A 112 -19.32 35.92 -13.80
C VAL A 112 -20.12 36.94 -14.61
N SER A 113 -21.15 36.49 -15.35
CA SER A 113 -21.89 37.36 -16.26
C SER A 113 -22.68 38.44 -15.52
N THR A 114 -23.32 38.08 -14.40
CA THR A 114 -24.05 39.04 -13.57
C THR A 114 -23.07 39.98 -12.86
N THR A 115 -21.93 39.48 -12.38
CA THR A 115 -20.90 40.29 -11.71
C THR A 115 -20.36 41.37 -12.65
N GLU A 116 -19.92 41.02 -13.86
CA GLU A 116 -19.44 41.97 -14.87
C GLU A 116 -20.53 43.01 -15.23
N THR A 117 -21.76 42.55 -15.44
CA THR A 117 -22.87 43.42 -15.82
C THR A 117 -23.14 44.45 -14.73
N ARG A 118 -23.15 44.04 -13.46
CA ARG A 118 -23.39 44.94 -12.33
C ARG A 118 -22.22 45.88 -12.09
N LEU A 119 -20.99 45.37 -12.18
CA LEU A 119 -19.77 46.16 -12.03
C LEU A 119 -19.73 47.29 -13.07
N SER A 120 -19.95 46.96 -14.35
CA SER A 120 -19.96 47.93 -15.46
C SER A 120 -21.07 48.99 -15.40
N GLN A 121 -22.12 48.78 -14.60
CA GLN A 121 -23.26 49.69 -14.43
C GLN A 121 -23.24 50.47 -13.11
N SER A 122 -22.27 50.21 -12.25
CA SER A 122 -22.14 50.81 -10.91
C SER A 122 -21.23 52.02 -10.90
N SER A 123 -21.13 52.70 -9.75
CA SER A 123 -20.08 53.72 -9.52
C SER A 123 -18.65 53.18 -9.55
N PHE A 124 -18.44 51.86 -9.63
CA PHE A 124 -17.14 51.19 -9.52
C PHE A 124 -16.54 50.74 -10.86
N ALA A 125 -17.25 50.97 -11.97
CA ALA A 125 -16.90 50.44 -13.29
C ALA A 125 -15.49 50.81 -13.80
N ASP A 126 -14.96 51.97 -13.38
CA ASP A 126 -13.63 52.46 -13.77
C ASP A 126 -12.53 52.16 -12.73
N PHE A 127 -12.90 51.52 -11.61
CA PHE A 127 -12.05 51.41 -10.43
C PHE A 127 -11.86 49.96 -9.96
N TYR A 128 -12.77 49.07 -10.31
CA TYR A 128 -12.68 47.65 -9.98
C TYR A 128 -12.77 46.81 -11.23
N GLU A 129 -12.05 45.69 -11.24
CA GLU A 129 -12.11 44.69 -12.30
C GLU A 129 -12.38 43.30 -11.72
N LEU A 130 -12.99 42.46 -12.56
CA LEU A 130 -13.20 41.04 -12.28
C LEU A 130 -12.16 40.23 -13.07
N VAL A 131 -11.35 39.49 -12.34
CA VAL A 131 -10.32 38.61 -12.90
C VAL A 131 -10.73 37.16 -12.72
N ARG A 132 -10.47 36.33 -13.73
CA ARG A 132 -10.51 34.88 -13.63
C ARG A 132 -9.10 34.34 -13.75
N LEU A 133 -8.55 33.92 -12.62
CA LEU A 133 -7.23 33.31 -12.53
C LEU A 133 -7.36 31.79 -12.64
N THR A 134 -6.51 31.16 -13.44
CA THR A 134 -6.36 29.70 -13.46
C THR A 134 -4.99 29.33 -12.91
N ASP A 135 -4.97 28.48 -11.89
CA ASP A 135 -3.77 28.06 -11.16
C ASP A 135 -3.82 26.55 -10.92
N ALA A 136 -2.88 25.79 -11.49
CA ALA A 136 -2.79 24.33 -11.36
C ALA A 136 -4.13 23.55 -11.55
N GLY A 137 -5.06 24.06 -12.37
CA GLY A 137 -6.37 23.46 -12.59
C GLY A 137 -7.50 23.99 -11.69
N ASN A 138 -7.17 24.77 -10.66
CA ASN A 138 -8.11 25.59 -9.90
C ASN A 138 -8.48 26.85 -10.68
N VAL A 139 -9.70 27.33 -10.45
CA VAL A 139 -10.23 28.56 -11.05
C VAL A 139 -10.73 29.47 -9.94
N TYR A 140 -10.12 30.65 -9.85
CA TYR A 140 -10.48 31.70 -8.90
C TYR A 140 -11.11 32.87 -9.62
N LEU A 141 -12.14 33.46 -9.00
CA LEU A 141 -12.60 34.80 -9.32
C LEU A 141 -11.97 35.76 -8.32
N ILE A 142 -11.35 36.83 -8.84
CA ILE A 142 -10.76 37.88 -8.03
C ILE A 142 -11.47 39.19 -8.37
N LEU A 143 -12.08 39.84 -7.38
CA LEU A 143 -12.60 41.19 -7.49
C LEU A 143 -11.55 42.13 -6.87
N ARG A 144 -10.96 42.98 -7.71
CA ARG A 144 -9.75 43.71 -7.34
C ARG A 144 -9.79 45.16 -7.85
N GLU A 145 -9.27 46.09 -7.07
CA GLU A 145 -9.16 47.50 -7.45
C GLU A 145 -8.07 47.71 -8.52
N VAL A 146 -8.39 48.45 -9.59
CA VAL A 146 -7.48 48.76 -10.68
C VAL A 146 -6.47 49.83 -10.23
N LEU A 147 -5.18 49.59 -10.46
CA LEU A 147 -4.12 50.56 -10.14
C LEU A 147 -4.28 51.85 -10.96
N ASN A 148 -4.19 53.00 -10.28
CA ASN A 148 -4.19 54.30 -10.93
C ASN A 148 -2.81 54.94 -10.90
N ASN A 149 -2.23 55.29 -12.05
CA ASN A 149 -0.88 55.87 -12.18
C ASN A 149 -0.81 57.35 -11.76
N ASN A 150 -1.69 57.78 -10.86
CA ASN A 150 -1.79 59.14 -10.36
C ASN A 150 -0.68 59.51 -9.37
N TYR A 151 -0.09 58.49 -8.75
CA TYR A 151 0.97 58.59 -7.77
C TYR A 151 2.23 57.89 -8.29
N VAL A 152 3.35 58.57 -8.14
CA VAL A 152 4.70 58.09 -8.45
C VAL A 152 5.49 58.33 -7.18
N ASP A 153 5.98 57.28 -6.53
CA ASP A 153 6.87 57.44 -5.39
C ASP A 153 8.30 57.73 -5.87
N ASP A 154 8.90 58.76 -5.28
CA ASP A 154 10.33 59.06 -5.36
C ASP A 154 10.89 58.49 -4.05
N ASN A 155 11.55 57.33 -4.14
CA ASN A 155 12.10 56.59 -3.01
C ASN A 155 13.26 57.33 -2.29
N GLY A 156 13.36 58.65 -2.45
CA GLY A 156 14.31 59.53 -1.79
C GLY A 156 15.70 59.54 -2.43
N THR A 157 15.88 58.90 -3.58
CA THR A 157 17.14 58.88 -4.34
C THR A 157 17.05 59.84 -5.52
N PRO A 158 17.59 61.08 -5.45
CA PRO A 158 17.36 62.06 -6.51
C PRO A 158 18.01 61.64 -7.84
N GLY A 159 17.18 61.21 -8.80
CA GLY A 159 17.56 61.00 -10.20
C GLY A 159 17.86 59.57 -10.64
N ASP A 160 17.51 58.56 -9.83
CA ASP A 160 17.25 57.21 -10.34
C ASP A 160 15.75 57.10 -10.61
N ALA A 161 15.36 56.43 -11.69
CA ALA A 161 13.96 56.25 -12.10
C ALA A 161 13.67 54.77 -12.36
N SER A 162 14.61 53.89 -11.97
CA SER A 162 14.51 52.44 -12.15
C SER A 162 13.91 51.73 -10.93
N ASP A 163 13.71 52.48 -9.84
CA ASP A 163 13.18 52.08 -8.54
C ASP A 163 11.90 52.86 -8.15
N ASP A 164 11.34 53.67 -9.07
CA ASP A 164 10.05 54.36 -8.89
C ASP A 164 8.90 53.35 -9.06
N VAL A 165 8.06 53.18 -8.04
CA VAL A 165 6.79 52.44 -8.14
C VAL A 165 5.69 53.40 -8.62
N THR A 166 4.93 52.99 -9.64
CA THR A 166 3.82 53.79 -10.19
C THR A 166 2.50 53.06 -10.00
N GLY A 167 1.53 53.70 -9.35
CA GLY A 167 0.20 53.13 -9.12
C GLY A 167 -0.26 53.26 -7.67
N SER A 168 -1.47 53.79 -7.46
CA SER A 168 -2.13 53.82 -6.14
C SER A 168 -3.57 53.32 -6.25
N PHE A 169 -4.10 52.73 -5.18
CA PHE A 169 -5.53 52.48 -5.02
C PHE A 169 -6.27 53.80 -4.75
N ASP A 170 -7.36 54.05 -5.48
CA ASP A 170 -8.18 55.25 -5.41
C ASP A 170 -9.18 55.23 -4.23
N TYR A 171 -9.70 54.03 -3.89
CA TYR A 171 -10.64 53.78 -2.81
C TYR A 171 -10.00 53.12 -1.61
N GLY A 172 -9.04 52.22 -1.84
CA GLY A 172 -8.38 51.45 -0.78
C GLY A 172 -9.34 50.48 -0.10
N TRP A 173 -10.30 49.91 -0.86
CA TRP A 173 -11.38 49.07 -0.32
C TRP A 173 -11.11 47.56 -0.43
N GLY A 174 -9.93 47.18 -0.93
CA GLY A 174 -9.39 45.82 -0.79
C GLY A 174 -9.57 44.90 -2.00
N LEU A 175 -9.24 43.62 -1.77
CA LEU A 175 -9.24 42.52 -2.73
C LEU A 175 -10.05 41.33 -2.18
N TYR A 176 -10.76 40.65 -3.07
CA TYR A 176 -11.65 39.54 -2.74
C TYR A 176 -11.36 38.37 -3.68
N VAL A 177 -11.15 37.17 -3.14
CA VAL A 177 -10.90 35.93 -3.91
C VAL A 177 -11.98 34.89 -3.58
N ASN A 178 -12.56 34.30 -4.62
CA ASN A 178 -13.56 33.23 -4.52
C ASN A 178 -13.15 32.04 -5.42
N LYS A 179 -12.99 30.85 -4.85
CA LYS A 179 -12.72 29.62 -5.62
C LYS A 179 -14.02 29.09 -6.22
N ILE A 180 -14.04 28.93 -7.55
CA ILE A 180 -15.25 28.51 -8.28
C ILE A 180 -15.14 27.13 -8.93
N SER A 181 -13.94 26.57 -9.11
CA SER A 181 -13.76 25.22 -9.67
C SER A 181 -12.37 24.65 -9.36
N PRO A 182 -12.27 23.40 -8.86
CA PRO A 182 -13.36 22.65 -8.23
C PRO A 182 -13.97 23.45 -7.07
N ALA A 183 -15.16 23.05 -6.62
CA ALA A 183 -15.75 23.67 -5.43
C ALA A 183 -14.76 23.51 -4.26
N PRO A 184 -14.58 24.56 -3.42
CA PRO A 184 -13.74 24.47 -2.24
C PRO A 184 -14.21 23.33 -1.33
N ALA A 185 -13.27 22.64 -0.67
CA ALA A 185 -13.58 21.60 0.30
C ALA A 185 -14.35 22.16 1.50
N ASN A 186 -14.04 23.40 1.89
CA ASN A 186 -14.66 24.12 3.00
C ASN A 186 -15.36 25.41 2.51
N PRO A 187 -16.47 25.29 1.74
CA PRO A 187 -17.14 26.43 1.12
C PRO A 187 -17.76 27.43 2.11
N GLU A 188 -17.92 27.04 3.37
CA GLU A 188 -18.44 27.85 4.46
C GLU A 188 -17.36 28.65 5.22
N VAL A 189 -16.08 28.43 4.91
CA VAL A 189 -14.99 29.13 5.59
C VAL A 189 -14.68 30.44 4.88
N ILE A 190 -14.51 31.50 5.66
CA ILE A 190 -13.95 32.78 5.23
C ILE A 190 -12.66 33.09 5.98
N ILE A 191 -11.64 33.48 5.21
CA ILE A 191 -10.39 34.01 5.75
C ILE A 191 -10.40 35.53 5.53
N ASN A 192 -10.29 36.32 6.61
CA ASN A 192 -10.39 37.77 6.52
C ASN A 192 -9.21 38.52 7.18
N LEU A 193 -8.72 39.54 6.46
CA LEU A 193 -7.60 40.37 6.90
C LEU A 193 -8.05 41.83 7.01
N VAL A 194 -7.98 42.35 8.22
CA VAL A 194 -8.69 43.59 8.61
C VAL A 194 -7.77 44.80 8.79
N HIS A 195 -6.48 44.60 9.07
CA HIS A 195 -5.47 45.66 9.31
C HIS A 195 -4.15 45.49 8.52
N PRO A 196 -4.15 45.25 7.19
CA PRO A 196 -2.89 45.02 6.46
C PRO A 196 -1.91 46.22 6.45
N ASN A 197 -2.36 47.42 6.84
CA ASN A 197 -1.52 48.61 6.91
C ASN A 197 -0.47 48.59 8.04
N ALA A 198 -0.58 47.68 9.02
CA ALA A 198 0.42 47.50 10.09
C ALA A 198 1.09 46.12 10.03
N ASP A 199 0.67 45.27 9.08
CA ASP A 199 0.82 43.82 9.13
C ASP A 199 1.37 43.32 7.78
N TYR A 200 2.66 43.58 7.51
CA TYR A 200 3.27 43.46 6.19
C TYR A 200 3.07 42.06 5.57
N ILE A 201 3.08 41.04 6.41
CA ILE A 201 3.12 39.64 6.01
C ILE A 201 1.76 38.95 6.00
N SER A 202 0.79 39.52 6.70
CA SER A 202 -0.50 38.87 6.95
C SER A 202 -1.23 38.51 5.66
N ALA A 203 -1.08 39.31 4.60
CA ALA A 203 -1.65 39.03 3.28
C ALA A 203 -1.14 37.71 2.68
N TYR A 204 0.16 37.44 2.79
CA TYR A 204 0.75 36.21 2.26
C TYR A 204 0.41 35.00 3.15
N VAL A 205 0.50 35.16 4.47
CA VAL A 205 0.09 34.12 5.45
C VAL A 205 -1.39 33.77 5.27
N GLY A 206 -2.25 34.77 5.09
CA GLY A 206 -3.69 34.59 4.92
C GLY A 206 -4.07 33.92 3.60
N ILE A 207 -3.37 34.19 2.49
CA ILE A 207 -3.66 33.48 1.24
C ILE A 207 -3.19 32.03 1.29
N ASP A 208 -2.06 31.73 1.95
CA ASP A 208 -1.62 30.35 2.19
C ASP A 208 -2.60 29.62 3.12
N ALA A 209 -3.14 30.30 4.14
CA ALA A 209 -4.22 29.77 4.97
C ALA A 209 -5.48 29.44 4.15
N TYR A 210 -5.91 30.36 3.28
CA TYR A 210 -7.05 30.16 2.38
C TYR A 210 -6.88 28.94 1.47
N LEU A 211 -5.66 28.72 0.97
CA LEU A 211 -5.35 27.56 0.13
C LEU A 211 -5.23 26.27 0.93
N THR A 212 -4.59 26.31 2.10
CA THR A 212 -4.40 25.14 3.00
C THR A 212 -5.74 24.62 3.51
N ILE A 213 -6.64 25.54 3.90
CA ILE A 213 -8.00 25.20 4.35
C ILE A 213 -8.93 24.87 3.17
N ASP A 214 -8.54 25.24 1.95
CA ASP A 214 -9.41 25.24 0.77
C ASP A 214 -10.75 25.95 1.04
N ALA A 215 -10.65 27.18 1.54
CA ALA A 215 -11.77 27.99 2.02
C ALA A 215 -12.62 28.56 0.88
N GLY A 216 -13.87 28.91 1.20
CA GLY A 216 -14.83 29.46 0.25
C GLY A 216 -14.51 30.88 -0.21
N LEU A 217 -14.02 31.73 0.69
CA LEU A 217 -13.79 33.15 0.41
C LEU A 217 -12.57 33.69 1.16
N PHE A 218 -11.74 34.46 0.46
CA PHE A 218 -10.66 35.25 1.05
C PHE A 218 -10.89 36.74 0.82
N ILE A 219 -10.83 37.53 1.89
CA ILE A 219 -11.04 38.98 1.82
C ILE A 219 -9.89 39.73 2.49
N VAL A 220 -9.30 40.67 1.76
CA VAL A 220 -8.19 41.51 2.23
C VAL A 220 -8.62 42.96 2.16
N ASN A 221 -8.57 43.66 3.29
CA ASN A 221 -8.86 45.09 3.32
C ASN A 221 -7.75 45.87 2.59
N GLY A 222 -8.07 47.00 1.96
CA GLY A 222 -7.03 47.80 1.29
C GLY A 222 -6.25 48.65 2.29
N ALA A 223 -4.93 48.78 2.14
CA ALA A 223 -4.21 49.84 2.84
C ALA A 223 -4.36 51.18 2.11
N SER A 224 -4.46 52.22 2.91
CA SER A 224 -4.56 53.60 2.46
C SER A 224 -4.27 54.53 3.61
N ARG A 225 -3.85 55.76 3.33
CA ARG A 225 -3.57 56.75 4.38
C ARG A 225 -4.85 57.06 5.16
N ASN A 226 -4.92 56.57 6.39
CA ASN A 226 -6.01 56.83 7.32
C ASN A 226 -6.02 58.31 7.75
N ILE A 227 -6.84 59.15 7.10
CA ILE A 227 -6.97 60.57 7.48
C ILE A 227 -7.87 60.70 8.72
N ALA A 228 -7.31 60.58 9.92
CA ALA A 228 -7.82 61.26 11.12
C ALA A 228 -6.80 61.29 12.26
N TRP A 229 -5.88 62.26 12.22
CA TRP A 229 -5.04 62.59 13.38
C TRP A 229 -5.91 63.23 14.47
N SER A 230 -6.57 62.41 15.30
CA SER A 230 -7.42 62.88 16.39
C SER A 230 -6.65 63.06 17.71
N GLY A 231 -5.53 63.77 17.72
CA GLY A 231 -4.92 64.38 18.92
C GLY A 231 -4.42 63.48 20.07
N ASP A 232 -4.86 62.23 20.17
CA ASP A 232 -4.40 61.25 21.15
C ASP A 232 -3.43 60.31 20.45
N LEU A 233 -2.13 60.59 20.67
CA LEU A 233 -1.05 59.65 20.36
C LEU A 233 -1.34 58.33 21.09
N TYR A 234 -1.12 57.19 20.43
CA TYR A 234 -1.22 55.80 20.94
C TYR A 234 -2.51 55.00 20.68
N ALA A 235 -3.42 55.45 19.82
CA ALA A 235 -4.63 54.69 19.51
C ALA A 235 -4.65 54.21 18.04
N THR A 236 -4.09 53.02 17.77
CA THR A 236 -4.45 52.18 16.60
C THR A 236 -5.95 51.84 16.59
N SER A 237 -6.62 52.04 17.72
CA SER A 237 -8.03 51.75 18.00
C SER A 237 -9.07 52.59 17.23
N ASN A 238 -8.68 53.46 16.28
CA ASN A 238 -9.58 54.39 15.57
C ASN A 238 -9.42 54.37 14.03
N SER A 239 -8.90 53.29 13.44
CA SER A 239 -8.81 53.15 11.98
C SER A 239 -10.21 53.22 11.33
N LEU A 240 -10.39 54.11 10.34
CA LEU A 240 -11.67 54.28 9.64
C LEU A 240 -11.94 53.14 8.64
N SER A 241 -10.88 52.46 8.21
CA SER A 241 -10.92 51.29 7.33
C SER A 241 -11.17 49.98 8.08
N ASP A 242 -11.02 49.93 9.41
CA ASP A 242 -11.15 48.72 10.21
C ASP A 242 -12.62 48.24 10.28
N PRO A 243 -12.97 47.13 9.61
CA PRO A 243 -14.34 46.61 9.55
C PRO A 243 -14.78 45.95 10.86
N SER A 244 -13.85 45.64 11.77
CA SER A 244 -14.20 45.19 13.12
C SER A 244 -14.81 46.35 13.93
N ARG A 245 -14.45 47.60 13.67
CA ARG A 245 -14.94 48.78 14.41
C ARG A 245 -15.94 49.64 13.63
N ASN A 246 -15.93 49.54 12.30
CA ASN A 246 -16.83 50.28 11.42
C ASN A 246 -17.70 49.32 10.57
N ALA A 247 -18.98 49.20 10.93
CA ALA A 247 -19.93 48.36 10.21
C ALA A 247 -20.41 48.93 8.84
N ARG A 248 -20.00 50.15 8.46
CA ARG A 248 -20.40 50.80 7.18
C ARG A 248 -19.24 50.86 6.19
N THR A 249 -18.66 49.70 5.92
CA THR A 249 -17.58 49.52 4.93
C THR A 249 -17.99 48.50 3.87
N PRO A 250 -17.43 48.57 2.64
CA PRO A 250 -17.64 47.56 1.61
C PRO A 250 -17.20 46.17 2.08
N PHE A 251 -16.10 46.10 2.83
CA PHE A 251 -15.59 44.88 3.45
C PHE A 251 -16.60 44.23 4.42
N HIS A 252 -17.20 45.01 5.32
CA HIS A 252 -18.21 44.51 6.25
C HIS A 252 -19.51 44.09 5.54
N GLU A 253 -19.92 44.78 4.48
CA GLU A 253 -21.06 44.34 3.67
C GLU A 253 -20.76 43.04 2.91
N CYS A 254 -19.57 42.88 2.34
CA CYS A 254 -19.13 41.62 1.71
C CYS A 254 -19.20 40.45 2.69
N TYR A 255 -18.63 40.65 3.88
CA TYR A 255 -18.68 39.69 4.98
C TYR A 255 -20.12 39.22 5.24
N LYS A 256 -21.04 40.16 5.51
CA LYS A 256 -22.46 39.87 5.75
C LYS A 256 -23.12 39.08 4.62
N LYS A 257 -22.80 39.38 3.36
CA LYS A 257 -23.36 38.67 2.21
C LYS A 257 -22.91 37.23 2.12
N PHE A 258 -21.66 36.96 2.49
CA PHE A 258 -21.15 35.60 2.57
C PHE A 258 -21.85 34.85 3.70
N VAL A 259 -21.88 35.42 4.91
CA VAL A 259 -22.58 34.85 6.09
C VAL A 259 -24.03 34.48 5.75
N ASP A 260 -24.79 35.43 5.19
CA ASP A 260 -26.19 35.25 4.84
C ASP A 260 -26.42 34.17 3.76
N LEU A 261 -25.42 33.89 2.92
CA LEU A 261 -25.50 32.89 1.85
C LEU A 261 -25.31 31.46 2.36
N ILE A 262 -24.32 31.26 3.23
CA ILE A 262 -23.88 29.93 3.67
C ILE A 262 -24.56 29.45 4.97
N GLY A 263 -24.98 30.37 5.84
CA GLY A 263 -25.79 30.08 7.03
C GLY A 263 -25.12 29.31 8.18
N ASP A 264 -23.96 28.69 7.96
CA ASP A 264 -23.12 28.05 9.00
C ASP A 264 -21.65 28.37 8.68
N GLU A 265 -21.25 29.63 8.86
CA GLU A 265 -19.92 30.16 8.52
C GLU A 265 -18.86 29.80 9.55
N TRP A 266 -17.61 29.60 9.11
CA TRP A 266 -16.39 29.76 9.94
C TRP A 266 -15.59 30.98 9.53
N ALA A 267 -15.45 31.93 10.44
CA ALA A 267 -14.70 33.15 10.23
C ALA A 267 -13.32 33.04 10.88
N ILE A 268 -12.26 33.07 10.07
CA ILE A 268 -10.89 33.07 10.55
C ILE A 268 -10.25 34.41 10.21
N GLN A 269 -9.93 35.15 11.26
CA GLN A 269 -9.28 36.45 11.16
C GLN A 269 -7.79 36.31 11.38
N VAL A 270 -7.01 36.75 10.40
CA VAL A 270 -5.54 36.67 10.40
C VAL A 270 -4.94 38.06 10.55
N HIS A 271 -4.04 38.22 11.52
CA HIS A 271 -3.25 39.44 11.76
C HIS A 271 -1.78 39.09 11.98
N SER A 272 -0.94 40.12 12.02
CA SER A 272 0.43 40.00 12.51
C SER A 272 0.75 41.11 13.51
N TYR A 273 1.74 40.92 14.36
CA TYR A 273 2.18 41.94 15.32
C TYR A 273 3.65 42.30 15.14
N ASN A 274 3.98 43.57 15.42
CA ASN A 274 5.30 44.13 15.16
C ASN A 274 6.42 43.45 15.96
N ALA A 275 7.54 43.22 15.28
CA ALA A 275 8.79 42.87 15.91
C ALA A 275 9.40 44.10 16.64
N TYR A 276 9.45 44.03 17.97
CA TYR A 276 10.30 44.85 18.88
C TYR A 276 9.81 46.25 19.32
N PRO A 277 10.08 46.70 20.58
CA PRO A 277 10.54 45.97 21.77
C PRO A 277 9.39 45.46 22.66
N ALA A 278 8.13 45.68 22.26
CA ALA A 278 6.99 45.41 23.13
C ALA A 278 6.67 43.90 23.28
N HIS A 279 7.14 43.07 22.35
CA HIS A 279 6.79 41.63 22.25
C HIS A 279 8.00 40.68 22.31
N ASP A 280 9.14 41.10 22.87
CA ASP A 280 10.26 40.18 23.14
C ASP A 280 9.84 39.08 24.13
N GLY A 281 9.92 37.81 23.69
CA GLY A 281 9.55 36.64 24.50
C GLY A 281 8.07 36.26 24.44
N VAL A 282 7.36 36.66 23.39
CA VAL A 282 5.98 36.25 23.10
C VAL A 282 6.00 35.20 21.99
N PRO A 283 5.43 33.99 22.21
CA PRO A 283 5.33 32.94 21.21
C PRO A 283 4.79 33.40 19.85
N SER A 284 5.29 32.78 18.78
CA SER A 284 5.10 33.25 17.40
C SER A 284 3.66 33.21 16.90
N VAL A 285 2.78 32.44 17.54
CA VAL A 285 1.37 32.32 17.19
C VAL A 285 0.49 32.60 18.41
N GLN A 286 -0.48 33.46 18.21
CA GLN A 286 -1.45 33.86 19.21
C GLN A 286 -2.85 33.50 18.73
N ILE A 287 -3.59 32.70 19.49
CA ILE A 287 -4.95 32.29 19.13
C ILE A 287 -5.96 32.76 20.18
N SER A 288 -7.08 33.33 19.72
CA SER A 288 -8.26 33.63 20.54
C SER A 288 -9.58 33.33 19.85
N ALA A 289 -10.63 33.16 20.67
CA ALA A 289 -12.03 33.05 20.24
C ALA A 289 -12.94 33.91 21.15
N GLU A 290 -14.25 33.89 20.87
CA GLU A 290 -15.31 34.81 21.34
C GLU A 290 -15.18 35.37 22.78
N ARG A 291 -14.89 34.54 23.78
CA ARG A 291 -15.03 34.97 25.18
C ARG A 291 -13.70 35.49 25.71
N GLU A 292 -13.70 36.74 26.19
CA GLU A 292 -12.59 37.50 26.82
C GLU A 292 -11.78 36.76 27.91
N ASN A 293 -12.06 35.48 28.20
CA ASN A 293 -11.40 34.66 29.19
C ASN A 293 -11.24 33.16 28.78
N TYR A 294 -11.41 32.76 27.52
CA TYR A 294 -11.30 31.36 27.10
C TYR A 294 -10.44 31.19 25.83
N THR A 295 -9.62 30.14 25.82
CA THR A 295 -8.97 29.61 24.60
C THR A 295 -10.03 29.19 23.59
N ALA A 296 -9.69 29.19 22.29
CA ALA A 296 -10.59 28.70 21.24
C ALA A 296 -11.12 27.31 21.60
N HIS A 297 -12.36 27.24 22.08
CA HIS A 297 -13.03 26.01 22.53
C HIS A 297 -14.29 25.81 21.70
N PRO A 298 -14.20 25.21 20.51
CA PRO A 298 -15.38 25.13 19.66
C PRO A 298 -16.25 23.90 19.87
N ASN A 299 -16.08 23.14 20.97
CA ASN A 299 -17.03 22.13 21.42
C ASN A 299 -16.78 21.75 22.88
N ALA A 300 -17.58 22.23 23.84
CA ALA A 300 -17.94 21.40 25.00
C ALA A 300 -19.10 22.01 25.81
N PRO A 301 -20.11 21.20 26.19
CA PRO A 301 -20.99 21.56 27.29
C PRO A 301 -20.14 21.78 28.54
N TYR A 302 -20.61 22.65 29.44
CA TYR A 302 -19.98 23.14 30.69
C TYR A 302 -19.31 22.10 31.65
N MET A 303 -19.16 20.82 31.32
CA MET A 303 -18.73 19.74 32.24
C MET A 303 -17.91 18.55 31.66
N SER A 304 -17.51 18.50 30.38
CA SER A 304 -16.55 17.47 29.91
C SER A 304 -15.13 18.02 29.89
N TRP A 305 -14.16 17.23 30.37
CA TRP A 305 -12.75 17.59 30.43
C TRP A 305 -11.99 17.22 29.14
N ASP A 306 -12.70 16.70 28.12
CA ASP A 306 -12.18 16.47 26.77
C ASP A 306 -11.89 17.81 26.09
N HIS A 307 -10.61 18.15 25.98
CA HIS A 307 -10.11 19.37 25.34
C HIS A 307 -9.50 19.03 23.97
N THR A 308 -10.27 18.46 23.04
CA THR A 308 -9.83 18.42 21.63
C THR A 308 -10.10 19.79 21.01
N ASP A 309 -9.06 20.58 20.82
CA ASP A 309 -9.08 21.89 20.18
C ASP A 309 -7.96 22.02 19.14
N ILE A 310 -7.91 23.17 18.45
CA ILE A 310 -6.95 23.45 17.38
C ILE A 310 -5.49 23.31 17.85
N ILE A 311 -5.17 23.67 19.10
CA ILE A 311 -3.80 23.57 19.61
C ILE A 311 -3.45 22.10 19.82
N SER A 312 -4.37 21.29 20.36
CA SER A 312 -4.17 19.84 20.56
C SER A 312 -4.02 19.04 19.26
N LEU A 313 -4.53 19.56 18.14
CA LEU A 313 -4.40 18.95 16.82
C LEU A 313 -3.15 19.39 16.07
N THR A 314 -2.38 20.33 16.62
CA THR A 314 -1.08 20.71 16.06
C THR A 314 -0.02 19.69 16.49
N PRO A 315 0.83 19.17 15.59
CA PRO A 315 1.93 18.29 15.97
C PRO A 315 2.94 18.99 16.89
N ASP A 316 3.55 18.24 17.80
CA ASP A 316 4.71 18.68 18.59
C ASP A 316 5.93 17.84 18.15
N PRO A 317 7.06 18.44 17.70
CA PRO A 317 7.31 19.87 17.48
C PRO A 317 6.59 20.40 16.22
N VAL A 318 6.32 21.71 16.22
CA VAL A 318 5.55 22.35 15.14
C VAL A 318 6.39 22.50 13.86
N VAL A 319 7.72 22.58 13.98
CA VAL A 319 8.64 22.68 12.85
C VAL A 319 9.87 21.83 13.11
N THR A 320 10.08 20.84 12.23
CA THR A 320 11.34 20.16 12.04
C THR A 320 12.10 20.92 10.94
N THR A 321 13.42 20.99 11.02
CA THR A 321 14.25 21.71 10.05
C THR A 321 13.81 21.41 8.62
N ASN A 322 13.45 22.43 7.82
CA ASN A 322 13.72 22.42 6.37
C ASN A 322 13.47 23.74 5.64
N GLY A 323 14.54 24.20 4.98
CA GLY A 323 14.70 25.44 4.24
C GLY A 323 16.19 25.74 4.07
N SER A 324 16.55 26.88 3.47
CA SER A 324 17.96 27.29 3.30
C SER A 324 18.70 27.59 4.63
N TRP A 325 18.04 27.40 5.77
CA TRP A 325 18.45 27.82 7.11
C TRP A 325 18.22 26.69 8.12
N SER A 326 19.11 26.61 9.12
CA SER A 326 18.99 25.63 10.22
C SER A 326 18.36 26.31 11.43
N TYR A 327 17.12 25.94 11.74
CA TYR A 327 16.41 26.42 12.93
C TYR A 327 16.25 25.29 13.95
N PRO A 328 16.27 25.58 15.26
CA PRO A 328 15.98 24.57 16.28
C PRO A 328 14.51 24.14 16.21
N GLU A 329 14.22 22.90 16.61
CA GLU A 329 12.85 22.44 16.83
C GLU A 329 12.11 23.34 17.81
N VAL A 330 10.83 23.55 17.53
CA VAL A 330 10.00 24.51 18.25
C VAL A 330 8.86 23.77 18.90
N ARG A 331 8.89 23.73 20.22
CA ARG A 331 7.86 23.09 21.03
C ARG A 331 6.59 23.90 21.01
N ILE A 332 5.47 23.24 21.17
CA ILE A 332 4.14 23.86 21.21
C ILE A 332 4.03 25.05 22.21
N GLU A 333 4.79 24.99 23.32
CA GLU A 333 4.87 26.02 24.38
C GLU A 333 5.65 27.28 24.02
N ASP A 334 6.63 27.15 23.12
CA ASP A 334 7.38 28.26 22.53
C ASP A 334 6.65 28.85 21.32
N TYR A 335 5.70 28.09 20.77
CA TYR A 335 4.99 28.41 19.55
C TYR A 335 3.64 29.12 19.79
N TYR A 336 2.84 28.64 20.76
CA TYR A 336 1.50 29.18 21.02
C TYR A 336 1.38 30.04 22.28
N THR A 337 0.50 31.04 22.23
CA THR A 337 -0.18 31.59 23.42
C THR A 337 -1.69 31.56 23.25
N ALA A 338 -2.40 31.47 24.38
CA ALA A 338 -3.85 31.36 24.36
C ALA A 338 -4.53 32.17 25.48
N SER A 339 -5.76 32.63 25.24
CA SER A 339 -6.51 33.52 26.13
C SER A 339 -7.18 32.80 27.30
N TYR A 340 -6.47 32.26 28.30
CA TYR A 340 -7.11 31.68 29.49
C TYR A 340 -6.47 32.08 30.82
N PRO A 341 -7.17 32.73 31.77
CA PRO A 341 -6.59 33.20 33.03
C PRO A 341 -6.11 32.09 33.99
N GLY A 342 -6.28 30.80 33.66
CA GLY A 342 -5.87 29.66 34.49
C GLY A 342 -4.72 28.81 33.95
N GLY A 343 -4.09 29.17 32.82
CA GLY A 343 -3.08 28.37 32.12
C GLY A 343 -3.70 27.23 31.32
N TYR A 344 -3.57 27.28 30.00
CA TYR A 344 -3.99 26.19 29.11
C TYR A 344 -2.95 25.06 29.12
N ARG A 345 -3.32 23.83 28.75
CA ARG A 345 -2.36 22.71 28.62
C ARG A 345 -2.53 21.95 27.32
N TYR A 346 -1.45 21.84 26.54
CA TYR A 346 -1.38 20.93 25.40
C TYR A 346 -1.21 19.49 25.88
N ASN A 347 -2.01 18.57 25.33
CA ASN A 347 -2.09 17.15 25.68
C ASN A 347 -2.10 16.89 27.21
N GLY A 348 -2.69 17.79 28.01
CA GLY A 348 -2.75 17.66 29.48
C GLY A 348 -1.45 17.94 30.25
N TYR A 349 -0.30 18.04 29.57
CA TYR A 349 1.02 18.09 30.19
C TYR A 349 1.71 19.44 30.10
N ILE A 350 1.66 20.08 28.93
CA ILE A 350 2.50 21.24 28.62
C ILE A 350 1.74 22.55 28.84
N PRO A 351 2.13 23.41 29.81
CA PRO A 351 1.45 24.67 30.07
C PRO A 351 1.68 25.69 28.94
N ILE A 352 0.59 26.17 28.32
CA ILE A 352 0.65 27.24 27.34
C ILE A 352 0.43 28.58 28.04
N ASN A 353 1.29 29.55 27.72
CA ASN A 353 1.29 30.86 28.33
C ASN A 353 0.04 31.67 27.97
N ASN A 354 -0.41 32.47 28.94
CA ASN A 354 -1.57 33.34 28.77
C ASN A 354 -1.23 34.50 27.84
N ASN A 355 -2.10 34.74 26.87
CA ASN A 355 -2.06 35.96 26.07
C ASN A 355 -2.65 37.16 26.85
N VAL A 356 -1.97 38.30 26.82
CA VAL A 356 -2.38 39.55 27.50
C VAL A 356 -2.69 40.72 26.56
N ASP A 357 -2.48 40.58 25.24
CA ASP A 357 -2.47 41.72 24.31
C ASP A 357 -3.48 41.65 23.16
N LEU A 358 -4.28 40.59 23.04
CA LEU A 358 -5.28 40.52 21.97
C LEU A 358 -6.43 41.52 22.19
N PRO A 359 -6.70 42.43 21.24
CA PRO A 359 -7.75 43.44 21.36
C PRO A 359 -9.14 42.80 21.46
N GLY A 360 -9.87 43.22 22.51
CA GLY A 360 -11.08 42.59 23.02
C GLY A 360 -12.24 42.40 22.04
N THR A 361 -12.82 41.21 22.16
CA THR A 361 -13.96 40.66 21.43
C THR A 361 -15.29 41.42 21.61
N SER A 362 -15.38 42.33 22.58
CA SER A 362 -16.64 43.02 22.93
C SER A 362 -17.08 44.13 21.96
N ASP A 363 -16.21 44.60 21.04
CA ASP A 363 -16.50 45.67 20.08
C ASP A 363 -16.34 45.27 18.60
N ASN A 364 -16.12 43.98 18.27
CA ASN A 364 -15.95 43.52 16.87
C ASN A 364 -17.32 43.33 16.16
N ASN A 365 -17.65 44.22 15.24
CA ASN A 365 -18.91 44.23 14.49
C ASN A 365 -19.12 42.98 13.62
N GLN A 366 -18.07 42.33 13.11
CA GLN A 366 -18.20 41.12 12.29
C GLN A 366 -18.64 39.94 13.16
N MET A 367 -17.97 39.75 14.29
CA MET A 367 -18.37 38.77 15.32
C MET A 367 -19.81 39.03 15.81
N VAL A 368 -20.13 40.28 16.17
CA VAL A 368 -21.48 40.67 16.62
C VAL A 368 -22.56 40.35 15.57
N TYR A 369 -22.25 40.48 14.27
CA TYR A 369 -23.19 40.16 13.20
C TYR A 369 -23.51 38.66 13.16
N VAL A 370 -22.49 37.79 13.16
CA VAL A 370 -22.67 36.33 13.18
C VAL A 370 -23.51 35.89 14.37
N HIS A 371 -23.28 36.48 15.54
CA HIS A 371 -23.99 36.10 16.78
C HIS A 371 -25.45 36.57 16.78
N ALA A 372 -25.77 37.65 16.06
CA ALA A 372 -27.12 38.17 15.97
C ALA A 372 -27.99 37.39 14.96
N SER A 373 -27.38 36.71 13.99
CA SER A 373 -28.07 36.01 12.89
C SER A 373 -28.34 34.51 13.15
N HIS A 374 -27.72 33.88 14.15
CA HIS A 374 -27.80 32.43 14.39
C HIS A 374 -28.36 32.06 15.78
N ASP A 375 -29.18 30.98 15.83
CA ASP A 375 -29.72 30.38 17.06
C ASP A 375 -28.72 29.32 17.53
N PHE A 376 -27.95 29.61 18.58
CA PHE A 376 -26.91 28.73 19.16
C PHE A 376 -27.49 27.46 19.80
N VAL A 377 -28.12 26.61 19.00
CA VAL A 377 -28.65 25.30 19.43
C VAL A 377 -27.61 24.19 19.23
N ASN A 378 -26.53 24.45 18.48
CA ASN A 378 -25.37 23.57 18.32
C ASN A 378 -24.12 24.30 18.83
N ASP A 379 -23.43 23.71 19.81
CA ASP A 379 -22.37 24.30 20.64
C ASP A 379 -21.02 24.59 19.92
N ARG A 380 -21.04 25.08 18.66
CA ARG A 380 -19.82 25.39 17.88
C ARG A 380 -19.50 26.89 17.88
N GLU A 381 -18.27 27.23 18.28
CA GLU A 381 -17.70 28.58 18.19
C GLU A 381 -17.10 28.77 16.79
N ASN A 382 -17.76 29.50 15.89
CA ASN A 382 -17.33 29.59 14.50
C ASN A 382 -16.52 30.86 14.17
N TRP A 383 -15.88 31.48 15.17
CA TRP A 383 -15.02 32.64 14.97
C TRP A 383 -13.66 32.42 15.64
N LEU A 384 -12.59 32.53 14.84
CA LEU A 384 -11.21 32.33 15.25
C LEU A 384 -10.40 33.57 14.90
N HIS A 385 -9.56 34.02 15.82
CA HIS A 385 -8.63 35.10 15.59
C HIS A 385 -7.22 34.62 15.86
N ILE A 386 -6.38 34.73 14.83
CA ILE A 386 -5.00 34.26 14.83
C ILE A 386 -4.11 35.47 14.53
N GLU A 387 -3.19 35.77 15.44
CA GLU A 387 -2.12 36.73 15.19
C GLU A 387 -0.77 36.02 15.11
N PHE A 388 0.04 36.44 14.14
CA PHE A 388 1.35 35.87 13.85
C PHE A 388 2.48 36.88 14.07
N ASP A 389 3.66 36.39 14.40
CA ASP A 389 4.85 37.21 14.48
C ASP A 389 5.33 37.63 13.07
N GLU A 390 5.48 38.93 12.82
CA GLU A 390 6.06 39.42 11.56
C GLU A 390 7.51 38.97 11.38
N TYR A 391 8.20 38.65 12.48
CA TYR A 391 9.53 38.08 12.45
C TYR A 391 9.69 36.95 13.46
N PRO A 392 9.40 35.70 13.03
CA PRO A 392 9.31 34.55 13.93
C PRO A 392 10.51 34.46 14.88
N ASP A 393 10.23 34.34 16.18
CA ASP A 393 11.25 34.23 17.24
C ASP A 393 12.33 33.17 16.93
N VAL A 394 11.96 32.11 16.24
CA VAL A 394 12.87 31.00 15.87
C VAL A 394 13.97 31.43 14.91
N VAL A 395 13.69 32.43 14.07
CA VAL A 395 14.68 33.04 13.17
C VAL A 395 15.55 34.04 13.94
N ARG A 396 15.00 34.72 14.96
CA ARG A 396 15.76 35.59 15.87
C ARG A 396 16.79 34.82 16.68
N LEU A 397 16.45 33.61 17.12
CA LEU A 397 17.30 32.77 17.97
C LEU A 397 18.60 32.32 17.28
N ASP A 398 18.61 32.20 15.95
CA ASP A 398 19.82 31.87 15.16
C ASP A 398 20.68 33.11 14.80
N GLY A 399 20.25 34.31 15.21
CA GLY A 399 21.01 35.54 14.96
C GLY A 399 21.03 35.98 13.50
N VAL A 400 20.17 35.42 12.66
CA VAL A 400 19.81 35.97 11.34
C VAL A 400 19.28 37.39 11.58
N SER A 401 19.65 38.35 10.72
CA SER A 401 19.06 39.69 10.81
C SER A 401 17.76 39.70 10.02
N VAL A 402 16.80 40.52 10.43
CA VAL A 402 15.52 40.67 9.71
C VAL A 402 15.78 41.04 8.24
N GLU A 403 16.81 41.85 7.99
CA GLU A 403 17.23 42.20 6.63
C GLU A 403 17.68 40.95 5.84
N ALA A 404 18.49 40.07 6.42
CA ALA A 404 18.94 38.83 5.77
C ALA A 404 17.79 37.85 5.50
N PHE A 405 16.82 37.76 6.42
CA PHE A 405 15.63 36.93 6.28
C PHE A 405 14.75 37.38 5.10
N TYR A 406 14.55 38.69 4.95
CA TYR A 406 13.87 39.29 3.80
C TYR A 406 14.75 39.42 2.55
N GLY A 407 15.91 38.73 2.50
CA GLY A 407 16.76 38.60 1.30
C GLY A 407 17.82 39.69 1.10
N TYR A 408 18.05 40.56 2.09
CA TYR A 408 18.97 41.69 1.99
C TYR A 408 20.37 41.34 2.50
N THR A 409 21.32 41.20 1.58
CA THR A 409 22.75 40.90 1.88
C THR A 409 23.69 42.03 1.44
N GLY A 410 23.18 43.27 1.39
CA GLY A 410 23.96 44.48 1.15
C GLY A 410 23.54 45.29 -0.08
N PRO A 411 24.23 46.42 -0.38
CA PRO A 411 23.83 47.33 -1.44
C PRO A 411 23.90 46.64 -2.81
N GLY A 412 22.75 46.40 -3.43
CA GLY A 412 22.61 45.70 -4.72
C GLY A 412 22.10 44.26 -4.66
N SER A 413 21.57 43.80 -3.51
CA SER A 413 20.82 42.54 -3.42
C SER A 413 19.34 42.76 -3.81
N GLY A 414 18.78 41.79 -4.54
CA GLY A 414 17.52 41.89 -5.29
C GLY A 414 16.25 41.71 -4.46
N VAL A 415 15.12 41.83 -5.16
CA VAL A 415 13.73 41.72 -4.68
C VAL A 415 13.52 40.40 -3.90
N PRO A 416 12.89 40.39 -2.69
CA PRO A 416 12.38 39.18 -2.04
C PRO A 416 11.68 38.26 -3.04
N THR A 417 12.03 36.99 -3.01
CA THR A 417 11.51 35.99 -3.94
C THR A 417 10.35 35.24 -3.31
N TYR A 418 9.52 34.60 -4.14
CA TYR A 418 8.51 33.63 -3.70
C TYR A 418 9.09 32.63 -2.67
N ALA A 419 10.33 32.17 -2.86
CA ALA A 419 10.98 31.25 -1.94
C ALA A 419 11.13 31.81 -0.52
N ASN A 420 11.40 33.11 -0.36
CA ASN A 420 11.50 33.76 0.97
C ASN A 420 10.15 33.78 1.70
N TYR A 421 9.07 34.11 0.98
CA TYR A 421 7.72 34.10 1.54
C TYR A 421 7.24 32.68 1.84
N ALA A 422 7.56 31.72 0.96
CA ALA A 422 7.23 30.30 1.14
C ALA A 422 7.96 29.68 2.34
N GLU A 423 9.26 29.94 2.53
CA GLU A 423 10.04 29.51 3.70
C GLU A 423 9.43 30.03 5.01
N MET A 424 8.92 31.26 4.99
CA MET A 424 8.35 31.86 6.17
C MET A 424 6.95 31.31 6.52
N VAL A 425 6.07 31.10 5.54
CA VAL A 425 4.73 30.54 5.85
C VAL A 425 4.77 29.05 6.14
N HIS A 426 5.78 28.33 5.67
CA HIS A 426 6.01 26.94 6.09
C HIS A 426 5.94 26.80 7.61
N TYR A 427 6.47 27.77 8.35
CA TYR A 427 6.39 27.83 9.81
C TYR A 427 4.97 27.88 10.37
N TYR A 428 4.01 28.49 9.66
CA TYR A 428 2.61 28.69 10.11
C TYR A 428 1.62 27.67 9.55
N ARG A 429 2.00 26.86 8.56
CA ARG A 429 1.13 25.83 7.96
C ARG A 429 0.55 24.81 8.93
N PRO A 430 1.30 24.28 9.91
CA PRO A 430 0.74 23.34 10.89
C PRO A 430 -0.47 23.91 11.64
N VAL A 431 -0.51 25.22 11.87
CA VAL A 431 -1.65 25.91 12.51
C VAL A 431 -2.88 25.83 11.63
N PHE A 432 -2.76 26.22 10.36
CA PHE A 432 -3.89 26.18 9.43
C PHE A 432 -4.35 24.76 9.16
N GLN A 433 -3.43 23.80 9.23
CA GLN A 433 -3.79 22.41 9.12
C GLN A 433 -4.56 21.89 10.33
N ALA A 434 -4.10 22.19 11.53
CA ALA A 434 -4.84 21.85 12.74
C ALA A 434 -6.24 22.50 12.75
N VAL A 435 -6.36 23.71 12.19
CA VAL A 435 -7.65 24.37 11.95
C VAL A 435 -8.50 23.57 10.95
N THR A 436 -7.94 23.14 9.82
CA THR A 436 -8.61 22.27 8.83
C THR A 436 -9.09 20.96 9.45
N ASP A 437 -8.22 20.26 10.19
CA ASP A 437 -8.54 18.98 10.84
C ASP A 437 -9.62 19.16 11.90
N TYR A 438 -9.56 20.27 12.63
CA TYR A 438 -10.58 20.65 13.59
C TYR A 438 -11.94 20.90 12.92
N MET A 439 -11.96 21.64 11.80
CA MET A 439 -13.19 21.95 11.04
C MET A 439 -13.77 20.69 10.37
N ASN A 440 -12.90 19.87 9.80
CA ASN A 440 -13.22 18.61 9.14
C ASN A 440 -13.48 17.47 10.10
N PHE A 441 -13.45 17.70 11.42
CA PHE A 441 -13.81 16.73 12.45
C PHE A 441 -15.31 16.37 12.37
N THR A 442 -15.61 15.59 11.36
CA THR A 442 -16.76 14.72 11.22
C THR A 442 -16.15 13.34 11.34
N PRO A 443 -16.54 12.48 12.31
CA PRO A 443 -16.02 11.11 12.36
C PRO A 443 -16.26 10.47 11.00
N VAL A 444 -15.21 10.33 10.19
CA VAL A 444 -15.33 9.71 8.89
C VAL A 444 -15.61 8.26 9.18
N GLN A 445 -16.80 7.77 8.79
CA GLN A 445 -17.02 6.34 8.65
C GLN A 445 -16.13 5.87 7.50
N ALA A 446 -14.88 5.50 7.81
CA ALA A 446 -14.14 4.59 6.95
C ALA A 446 -14.91 3.27 6.97
N GLY A 447 -15.54 2.92 5.85
CA GLY A 447 -16.03 1.56 5.67
C GLY A 447 -14.84 0.62 5.55
N ASN A 448 -14.99 -0.64 5.97
CA ASN A 448 -13.94 -1.65 5.81
C ASN A 448 -13.39 -1.62 4.38
N ILE A 449 -12.07 -1.46 4.27
CA ILE A 449 -11.36 -1.41 2.99
C ILE A 449 -11.07 -2.85 2.56
N SER A 450 -11.14 -3.13 1.27
CA SER A 450 -10.78 -4.44 0.71
C SER A 450 -9.78 -4.22 -0.42
N GLU A 451 -8.61 -4.83 -0.25
CA GLU A 451 -7.45 -4.70 -1.13
C GLU A 451 -7.13 -6.09 -1.68
N THR A 452 -6.90 -6.22 -2.99
CA THR A 452 -6.42 -7.47 -3.59
C THR A 452 -4.93 -7.31 -3.83
N ALA A 453 -4.12 -7.85 -2.93
CA ALA A 453 -2.71 -7.54 -2.77
C ALA A 453 -1.99 -8.72 -2.10
N SER A 454 -0.67 -8.83 -2.28
CA SER A 454 0.14 -9.78 -1.54
C SER A 454 0.54 -9.21 -0.19
N ILE A 455 0.13 -9.87 0.89
CA ILE A 455 0.54 -9.45 2.23
C ILE A 455 2.05 -9.67 2.43
N GLN A 456 2.63 -10.66 1.75
CA GLN A 456 4.07 -10.90 1.74
C GLN A 456 4.81 -9.71 1.12
N GLU A 457 4.43 -9.25 -0.08
CA GLU A 457 5.10 -8.10 -0.71
C GLU A 457 4.82 -6.79 0.05
N PHE A 458 3.67 -6.67 0.73
CA PHE A 458 3.38 -5.54 1.62
C PHE A 458 4.41 -5.41 2.74
N TYR A 459 4.72 -6.51 3.45
CA TYR A 459 5.76 -6.53 4.50
C TYR A 459 7.19 -6.35 3.96
N HIS A 460 7.41 -6.54 2.66
CA HIS A 460 8.70 -6.28 2.01
C HIS A 460 8.75 -4.93 1.30
N GLY A 461 7.69 -4.12 1.35
CA GLY A 461 7.65 -2.78 0.81
C GLY A 461 7.45 -2.63 -0.70
N ASN A 462 6.83 -3.61 -1.36
CA ASN A 462 6.63 -3.60 -2.82
C ASN A 462 5.25 -4.13 -3.24
N GLU A 463 4.18 -3.52 -2.72
CA GLU A 463 2.80 -3.92 -3.03
C GLU A 463 1.94 -2.72 -3.41
N GLY A 464 2.01 -2.35 -4.70
CA GLY A 464 1.29 -1.21 -5.26
C GLY A 464 -0.24 -1.34 -5.32
N ASN A 465 -0.85 -2.44 -4.86
CA ASN A 465 -2.31 -2.55 -4.70
C ASN A 465 -2.79 -2.30 -3.26
N CYS A 466 -1.87 -2.10 -2.31
CA CYS A 466 -2.19 -1.62 -0.96
C CYS A 466 -2.24 -0.09 -0.94
N SER A 467 -3.03 0.47 -0.02
CA SER A 467 -3.08 1.92 0.19
C SER A 467 -1.75 2.49 0.69
N TYR A 468 -0.90 1.63 1.27
CA TYR A 468 0.49 1.90 1.60
C TYR A 468 1.35 0.98 0.74
N ASP A 469 2.03 1.54 -0.25
CA ASP A 469 3.18 0.89 -0.88
C ASP A 469 4.41 1.25 -0.04
N ASN A 470 5.40 0.36 0.07
CA ASN A 470 6.58 0.58 0.91
C ASN A 470 6.31 0.72 2.43
N TRP A 471 5.40 -0.07 3.03
CA TRP A 471 5.10 -0.04 4.49
C TRP A 471 6.33 0.04 5.40
N VAL A 472 7.39 -0.69 5.04
CA VAL A 472 8.62 -0.74 5.81
C VAL A 472 9.25 0.64 5.96
N SER A 473 9.24 1.51 4.93
CA SER A 473 9.77 2.88 5.05
C SER A 473 9.03 3.75 6.07
N HIS A 474 7.76 3.43 6.36
CA HIS A 474 6.97 4.14 7.36
C HIS A 474 7.22 3.64 8.80
N ILE A 475 7.84 2.47 8.99
CA ILE A 475 8.23 1.93 10.32
C ILE A 475 9.75 1.92 10.55
N SER A 476 10.56 2.04 9.49
CA SER A 476 12.02 2.14 9.57
C SER A 476 12.40 3.60 9.68
N GLU A 477 13.04 3.98 10.78
CA GLU A 477 13.53 5.33 10.99
C GLU A 477 14.64 5.70 9.98
N GLY A 478 14.62 6.95 9.50
CA GLY A 478 15.76 7.65 8.91
C GLY A 478 16.55 8.44 9.96
N VAL A 479 17.68 7.89 10.39
CA VAL A 479 18.92 8.56 10.85
C VAL A 479 18.76 9.82 11.74
N GLY A 480 18.70 9.64 13.06
CA GLY A 480 19.08 10.69 14.02
C GLY A 480 20.60 10.97 14.12
N ASP A 481 21.46 10.01 13.74
CA ASP A 481 22.92 10.15 13.70
C ASP A 481 23.58 9.09 12.78
N ALA A 482 24.75 9.39 12.19
CA ALA A 482 25.46 8.44 11.33
C ALA A 482 25.91 7.18 12.10
N GLY A 483 25.43 5.99 11.67
CA GLY A 483 25.79 4.68 12.23
C GLY A 483 24.65 3.84 12.81
N TYR A 484 23.39 4.29 12.72
CA TYR A 484 22.19 3.54 13.13
C TYR A 484 21.42 3.10 11.88
N ASN A 485 20.98 1.83 11.84
CA ASN A 485 20.35 1.19 10.67
C ASN A 485 21.24 1.14 9.40
N ASP A 486 22.57 1.04 9.58
CA ASP A 486 23.55 0.88 8.49
C ASP A 486 23.34 -0.43 7.68
N GLU A 487 22.49 -1.33 8.18
CA GLU A 487 22.24 -2.67 7.63
C GLU A 487 20.95 -2.78 6.79
N GLY A 488 20.18 -1.69 6.64
CA GLY A 488 19.05 -1.61 5.71
C GLY A 488 19.49 -1.37 4.24
N PRO A 489 18.71 -1.78 3.22
CA PRO A 489 18.95 -1.41 1.84
C PRO A 489 19.00 0.12 1.65
N VAL A 490 20.03 0.63 0.97
CA VAL A 490 20.17 2.06 0.69
C VAL A 490 19.11 2.60 -0.29
N GLU A 491 18.42 1.71 -0.98
CA GLU A 491 17.29 2.01 -1.86
C GLU A 491 15.95 2.11 -1.12
N LEU A 492 15.90 1.79 0.18
CA LEU A 492 14.78 2.25 1.01
C LEU A 492 14.94 3.73 1.20
N ASP A 493 14.00 4.44 0.63
CA ASP A 493 13.76 5.83 0.94
C ASP A 493 13.20 5.89 2.38
N VAL A 494 14.10 5.87 3.36
CA VAL A 494 13.77 6.06 4.77
C VAL A 494 13.39 7.52 4.96
N GLN A 495 12.25 7.79 5.60
CA GLN A 495 11.89 9.19 5.88
C GLN A 495 12.92 9.78 6.84
N THR A 496 13.71 10.74 6.35
CA THR A 496 14.82 11.36 7.08
C THR A 496 14.37 12.62 7.82
N GLU A 497 13.50 13.43 7.22
CA GLU A 497 13.12 14.75 7.77
C GLU A 497 11.60 14.92 7.97
N GLY A 498 10.82 13.88 7.63
CA GLY A 498 9.36 13.88 7.60
C GLY A 498 8.66 12.91 8.58
N PHE A 499 9.28 12.39 9.64
CA PHE A 499 8.57 11.50 10.58
C PHE A 499 7.75 12.24 11.66
N GLY A 500 6.60 11.68 12.05
CA GLY A 500 5.88 12.05 13.27
C GLY A 500 6.55 11.49 14.54
N ASN A 501 6.16 11.99 15.72
CA ASN A 501 6.67 11.51 17.02
C ASN A 501 5.83 10.33 17.55
N PHE A 502 6.50 9.31 18.11
CA PHE A 502 5.78 8.23 18.79
C PHE A 502 5.05 8.77 20.02
N GLN A 503 3.75 8.50 20.16
CA GLN A 503 2.97 9.01 21.28
C GLN A 503 2.70 7.92 22.31
N ILE A 504 3.01 8.14 23.59
CA ILE A 504 2.52 7.27 24.66
C ILE A 504 1.11 7.68 25.04
N ILE A 505 0.22 6.69 25.29
CA ILE A 505 -1.10 6.98 25.82
C ILE A 505 -0.98 7.58 27.24
N PRO A 506 -1.46 8.83 27.47
CA PRO A 506 -1.36 9.55 28.74
C PRO A 506 -1.75 8.72 29.97
N ASP A 507 -1.03 8.87 31.09
CA ASP A 507 -1.38 8.26 32.39
C ASP A 507 -2.45 9.09 33.12
N ASP A 508 -3.62 9.17 32.52
CA ASP A 508 -4.80 9.84 33.06
C ASP A 508 -6.10 9.10 32.69
N VAL A 509 -7.24 9.68 33.08
CA VAL A 509 -8.56 9.08 32.88
C VAL A 509 -8.88 8.91 31.40
N ASP A 510 -8.42 9.82 30.54
CA ASP A 510 -8.75 9.81 29.12
C ASP A 510 -7.89 8.80 28.38
N GLY A 511 -6.60 8.71 28.74
CA GLY A 511 -5.73 7.62 28.29
C GLY A 511 -6.20 6.24 28.75
N ASP A 512 -6.67 6.10 30.00
CA ASP A 512 -7.25 4.83 30.49
C ASP A 512 -8.49 4.44 29.66
N ASN A 513 -9.35 5.42 29.36
CA ASN A 513 -10.54 5.21 28.54
C ASN A 513 -10.18 4.86 27.08
N LEU A 514 -9.05 5.35 26.57
CA LEU A 514 -8.53 5.04 25.24
C LEU A 514 -7.98 3.61 25.17
N LEU A 515 -7.22 3.18 26.19
CA LEU A 515 -6.74 1.79 26.30
C LEU A 515 -7.91 0.80 26.31
N ILE A 516 -8.99 1.11 27.05
CA ILE A 516 -10.22 0.30 27.05
C ILE A 516 -10.84 0.23 25.65
N ALA A 517 -10.87 1.36 24.92
CA ALA A 517 -11.43 1.38 23.57
C ALA A 517 -10.61 0.50 22.59
N PHE A 518 -9.28 0.54 22.66
CA PHE A 518 -8.43 -0.35 21.87
C PHE A 518 -8.64 -1.81 22.23
N TYR A 519 -8.71 -2.16 23.52
CA TYR A 519 -9.00 -3.52 23.96
C TYR A 519 -10.33 -4.05 23.37
N ASP A 520 -11.38 -3.22 23.37
CA ASP A 520 -12.68 -3.57 22.78
C ASP A 520 -12.58 -3.75 21.25
N VAL A 521 -11.83 -2.88 20.55
CA VAL A 521 -11.56 -3.01 19.11
C VAL A 521 -10.86 -4.33 18.79
N PHE A 522 -9.78 -4.65 19.50
CA PHE A 522 -9.02 -5.90 19.29
C PHE A 522 -9.86 -7.13 19.57
N THR A 523 -10.65 -7.11 20.65
CA THR A 523 -11.56 -8.20 20.99
C THR A 523 -12.54 -8.50 19.84
N GLU A 524 -13.14 -7.47 19.25
CA GLU A 524 -14.07 -7.64 18.13
C GLU A 524 -13.36 -8.01 16.82
N LEU A 525 -12.16 -7.46 16.59
CA LEU A 525 -11.33 -7.77 15.42
C LEU A 525 -10.92 -9.24 15.41
N PHE A 526 -10.38 -9.76 16.53
CA PHE A 526 -9.92 -11.15 16.64
C PHE A 526 -11.08 -12.16 16.56
N GLN A 527 -12.30 -11.75 16.94
CA GLN A 527 -13.52 -12.53 16.74
C GLN A 527 -14.05 -12.51 15.29
N GLY A 528 -13.45 -11.72 14.41
CA GLY A 528 -13.90 -11.54 13.02
C GLY A 528 -15.13 -10.64 12.87
N ASN A 529 -15.51 -9.89 13.91
CA ASN A 529 -16.64 -8.95 13.90
C ASN A 529 -16.23 -7.60 13.30
N LEU A 530 -15.71 -7.60 12.07
CA LEU A 530 -15.06 -6.43 11.46
C LEU A 530 -15.94 -5.18 11.42
N GLY A 531 -17.24 -5.35 11.19
CA GLY A 531 -18.17 -4.20 11.20
C GLY A 531 -18.37 -3.59 12.60
N VAL A 532 -18.25 -4.39 13.67
CA VAL A 532 -18.32 -3.88 15.05
C VAL A 532 -17.01 -3.19 15.40
N ALA A 533 -15.88 -3.85 15.13
CA ALA A 533 -14.55 -3.29 15.32
C ALA A 533 -14.39 -1.94 14.58
N GLN A 534 -14.79 -1.85 13.31
CA GLN A 534 -14.75 -0.61 12.53
C GLN A 534 -15.66 0.48 13.11
N ASN A 535 -16.83 0.12 13.66
CA ASN A 535 -17.68 1.10 14.33
C ASN A 535 -17.07 1.60 15.65
N LEU A 536 -16.34 0.76 16.39
CA LEU A 536 -15.63 1.19 17.59
C LEU A 536 -14.51 2.19 17.26
N LEU A 537 -13.88 2.08 16.08
CA LEU A 537 -12.93 3.08 15.57
C LEU A 537 -13.58 4.43 15.20
N THR A 538 -14.91 4.50 15.07
CA THR A 538 -15.63 5.78 14.84
C THR A 538 -15.86 6.59 16.11
N ASP A 539 -15.40 6.08 17.27
CA ASP A 539 -15.37 6.86 18.51
C ASP A 539 -14.57 8.15 18.29
N ALA A 540 -15.07 9.28 18.80
CA ALA A 540 -14.41 10.58 18.66
C ALA A 540 -12.98 10.58 19.23
N ARG A 541 -12.64 9.66 20.14
CA ARG A 541 -11.30 9.50 20.71
C ARG A 541 -10.31 8.80 19.77
N LEU A 542 -10.80 8.10 18.74
CA LEU A 542 -10.02 7.33 17.75
C LEU A 542 -10.22 7.88 16.31
N GLY A 543 -11.01 8.94 16.17
CA GLY A 543 -11.71 9.31 14.93
C GLY A 543 -10.81 9.47 13.71
N GLY A 544 -10.93 8.53 12.75
CA GLY A 544 -10.30 8.61 11.43
C GLY A 544 -8.80 8.32 11.40
N LYS A 545 -8.21 7.89 12.53
CA LYS A 545 -6.77 7.65 12.69
C LYS A 545 -6.38 6.20 12.50
N TYR A 546 -7.32 5.27 12.64
CA TYR A 546 -7.13 3.85 12.40
C TYR A 546 -8.21 3.31 11.48
N GLU A 547 -7.84 2.33 10.68
CA GLU A 547 -8.74 1.65 9.75
C GLU A 547 -8.52 0.15 9.75
N ILE A 548 -9.58 -0.59 9.41
CA ILE A 548 -9.51 -2.03 9.18
C ILE A 548 -9.56 -2.30 7.68
N ALA A 549 -8.48 -2.87 7.16
CA ALA A 549 -8.38 -3.38 5.81
C ALA A 549 -8.51 -4.91 5.79
N THR A 550 -9.11 -5.44 4.73
CA THR A 550 -9.05 -6.86 4.38
C THR A 550 -8.14 -7.01 3.18
N ILE A 551 -6.99 -7.66 3.35
CA ILE A 551 -6.05 -7.97 2.28
C ILE A 551 -6.37 -9.36 1.74
N ASN A 552 -6.75 -9.45 0.47
CA ASN A 552 -7.05 -10.69 -0.24
C ASN A 552 -5.81 -11.13 -1.03
N ASP A 553 -5.07 -12.13 -0.52
CA ASP A 553 -3.84 -12.65 -1.13
C ASP A 553 -4.07 -14.05 -1.72
N GLY A 554 -4.37 -14.11 -3.02
CA GLY A 554 -4.33 -15.36 -3.79
C GLY A 554 -5.26 -16.51 -3.36
N GLY A 555 -6.08 -16.32 -2.33
CA GLY A 555 -6.92 -17.37 -1.72
C GLY A 555 -7.09 -17.21 -0.20
N ASP A 556 -6.20 -16.48 0.46
CA ASP A 556 -6.25 -16.19 1.90
C ASP A 556 -6.65 -14.73 2.15
N ASP A 557 -7.48 -14.53 3.17
CA ASP A 557 -7.92 -13.20 3.60
C ASP A 557 -7.21 -12.87 4.91
N TYR A 558 -6.59 -11.69 5.02
CA TYR A 558 -6.01 -11.19 6.25
C TYR A 558 -6.76 -9.93 6.71
N TYR A 559 -7.05 -9.82 8.00
CA TYR A 559 -7.62 -8.61 8.57
C TYR A 559 -6.52 -7.79 9.21
N VAL A 560 -6.40 -6.55 8.76
CA VAL A 560 -5.29 -5.67 9.11
C VAL A 560 -5.86 -4.43 9.75
N LEU A 561 -5.59 -4.24 11.04
CA LEU A 561 -5.78 -2.95 11.71
C LEU A 561 -4.49 -2.16 11.59
N ARG A 562 -4.58 -0.98 10.98
CA ARG A 562 -3.45 -0.11 10.69
C ARG A 562 -3.80 1.35 10.92
N GLU A 563 -2.80 2.15 11.22
CA GLU A 563 -2.93 3.60 11.30
C GLU A 563 -3.15 4.20 9.91
N VAL A 564 -3.92 5.28 9.81
CA VAL A 564 -4.12 6.06 8.58
C VAL A 564 -2.91 6.96 8.39
N LEU A 565 -2.18 6.82 7.27
CA LEU A 565 -1.01 7.67 7.00
C LEU A 565 -1.40 9.14 6.91
N ASN A 566 -0.63 9.99 7.59
CA ASN A 566 -0.73 11.43 7.52
C ASN A 566 0.20 11.96 6.42
N ASN A 567 -0.40 12.40 5.30
CA ASN A 567 0.32 12.92 4.13
C ASN A 567 0.97 14.32 4.31
N TYR A 568 0.86 14.96 5.49
CA TYR A 568 1.66 16.17 5.81
C TYR A 568 3.14 15.86 5.96
N TYR A 569 3.43 14.63 6.36
CA TYR A 569 4.75 14.08 6.39
C TYR A 569 5.17 13.71 4.98
N PHE A 570 6.21 14.38 4.50
CA PHE A 570 6.75 14.21 3.17
C PHE A 570 8.26 14.32 3.27
N ASP A 571 8.96 13.31 2.78
CA ASP A 571 10.40 13.35 2.64
C ASP A 571 10.78 13.72 1.20
N ASP A 572 11.58 14.77 1.05
CA ASP A 572 12.24 15.20 -0.20
C ASP A 572 13.72 15.28 0.15
N ASN A 573 14.42 14.15 0.02
CA ASN A 573 15.81 13.97 0.41
C ASN A 573 16.80 14.83 -0.45
N ALA A 574 16.29 15.82 -1.17
CA ALA A 574 16.99 16.86 -1.90
C ALA A 574 17.89 16.35 -3.04
N THR A 575 17.56 15.21 -3.66
CA THR A 575 18.21 14.75 -4.90
C THR A 575 17.65 15.54 -6.10
N PRO A 576 18.35 16.56 -6.64
CA PRO A 576 17.71 17.48 -7.58
C PRO A 576 17.44 16.79 -8.93
N GLY A 577 16.16 16.51 -9.21
CA GLY A 577 15.67 15.99 -10.49
C GLY A 577 15.39 14.48 -10.54
N ASP A 578 15.46 13.80 -9.41
CA ASP A 578 14.74 12.54 -9.18
C ASP A 578 13.52 12.87 -8.30
N GLY A 579 12.40 12.22 -8.54
CA GLY A 579 11.17 12.36 -7.74
C GLY A 579 10.49 11.00 -7.63
N SER A 580 11.32 9.95 -7.70
CA SER A 580 10.94 8.56 -7.56
C SER A 580 11.39 7.97 -6.22
N ASP A 581 11.98 8.82 -5.38
CA ASP A 581 12.53 8.61 -4.04
C ASP A 581 11.95 9.64 -3.06
N ASP A 582 10.65 9.97 -3.21
CA ASP A 582 9.90 10.75 -2.22
C ASP A 582 8.89 9.83 -1.50
N VAL A 583 9.03 9.61 -0.19
CA VAL A 583 8.00 8.96 0.63
C VAL A 583 6.97 9.98 1.11
N THR A 584 5.72 9.79 0.69
CA THR A 584 4.57 10.57 1.18
C THR A 584 3.82 9.80 2.27
N GLY A 585 3.60 10.43 3.42
CA GLY A 585 2.81 9.89 4.54
C GLY A 585 3.66 9.35 5.69
N SER A 586 3.30 9.63 6.95
CA SER A 586 3.88 8.99 8.15
C SER A 586 2.80 8.73 9.20
N PHE A 587 3.12 8.01 10.28
CA PHE A 587 2.19 7.79 11.39
C PHE A 587 2.08 9.04 12.28
N ASP A 588 0.86 9.35 12.71
CA ASP A 588 0.56 10.42 13.67
C ASP A 588 0.96 10.02 15.10
N TYR A 589 0.77 8.75 15.44
CA TYR A 589 0.99 8.20 16.79
C TYR A 589 2.08 7.13 16.83
N GLY A 590 2.27 6.42 15.71
CA GLY A 590 3.23 5.33 15.61
C GLY A 590 2.82 4.09 16.40
N TRP A 591 1.52 3.77 16.53
CA TRP A 591 1.09 2.59 17.33
C TRP A 591 1.06 1.26 16.57
N GLY A 592 1.49 1.22 15.31
CA GLY A 592 1.85 -0.02 14.61
C GLY A 592 0.75 -0.70 13.80
N LEU A 593 0.97 -1.99 13.55
CA LEU A 593 0.23 -2.84 12.63
C LEU A 593 -0.16 -4.15 13.30
N TYR A 594 -1.44 -4.53 13.15
CA TYR A 594 -1.99 -5.73 13.76
C TYR A 594 -2.70 -6.57 12.72
N VAL A 595 -2.22 -7.78 12.51
CA VAL A 595 -2.71 -8.69 11.47
C VAL A 595 -3.36 -9.92 12.11
N VAL A 596 -4.53 -10.26 11.58
CA VAL A 596 -5.28 -11.47 11.91
C VAL A 596 -5.35 -12.38 10.70
N ASN A 597 -4.97 -13.63 10.87
CA ASN A 597 -5.26 -14.69 9.92
C ASN A 597 -6.53 -15.45 10.37
N PRO A 598 -7.71 -15.16 9.79
CA PRO A 598 -8.96 -15.85 10.12
C PRO A 598 -8.97 -17.35 9.76
N ASN A 599 -8.03 -17.79 8.92
CA ASN A 599 -7.89 -19.19 8.49
C ASN A 599 -6.65 -19.87 9.11
N ALA A 600 -6.08 -19.29 10.17
CA ALA A 600 -4.91 -19.83 10.84
C ALA A 600 -5.13 -21.28 11.30
N VAL A 601 -4.12 -22.13 11.09
CA VAL A 601 -4.11 -23.50 11.61
C VAL A 601 -3.85 -23.54 13.12
N ASN A 602 -3.08 -22.56 13.63
CA ASN A 602 -2.75 -22.36 15.03
C ASN A 602 -3.17 -20.94 15.48
N PRO A 603 -4.49 -20.65 15.58
CA PRO A 603 -5.00 -19.31 15.87
C PRO A 603 -4.54 -18.72 17.22
N GLU A 604 -4.07 -19.54 18.14
CA GLU A 604 -3.57 -19.20 19.47
C GLU A 604 -2.08 -18.85 19.54
N ILE A 605 -1.31 -19.06 18.45
CA ILE A 605 0.06 -18.57 18.37
C ILE A 605 0.04 -17.07 18.05
N ILE A 606 0.82 -16.31 18.82
CA ILE A 606 0.97 -14.86 18.68
C ILE A 606 2.42 -14.55 18.33
N ILE A 607 2.65 -13.87 17.20
CA ILE A 607 3.96 -13.36 16.83
C ILE A 607 4.03 -11.87 17.15
N GLU A 608 5.06 -11.44 17.87
CA GLU A 608 5.28 -10.06 18.28
C GLU A 608 6.63 -9.55 17.77
N VAL A 609 6.61 -8.40 17.09
CA VAL A 609 7.78 -7.63 16.67
C VAL A 609 7.72 -6.26 17.35
N PRO A 610 8.37 -6.08 18.52
CA PRO A 610 8.11 -4.96 19.41
C PRO A 610 8.87 -3.67 19.07
N HIS A 611 10.00 -3.70 18.38
CA HIS A 611 10.73 -2.48 17.97
C HIS A 611 11.38 -2.65 16.60
N PRO A 612 10.60 -2.54 15.51
CA PRO A 612 11.10 -2.80 14.15
C PRO A 612 12.03 -1.70 13.59
N CYS A 613 12.23 -0.60 14.31
CA CYS A 613 13.02 0.56 13.85
C CYS A 613 14.53 0.31 13.91
N ASP A 614 15.01 -0.33 14.98
CA ASP A 614 16.39 -0.77 15.16
C ASP A 614 16.59 -2.25 14.81
N ASP A 615 15.48 -2.99 14.61
CA ASP A 615 15.48 -4.37 14.18
C ASP A 615 14.93 -4.52 12.77
N TYR A 616 15.63 -3.94 11.80
CA TYR A 616 15.07 -3.67 10.48
C TYR A 616 14.59 -4.94 9.74
N THR A 617 15.26 -6.08 9.97
CA THR A 617 14.90 -7.35 9.34
C THR A 617 13.76 -8.11 10.04
N THR A 618 13.42 -7.75 11.28
CA THR A 618 12.44 -8.49 12.09
C THR A 618 11.00 -8.43 11.61
N PRO A 619 10.47 -7.36 10.96
CA PRO A 619 9.13 -7.42 10.38
C PRO A 619 8.99 -8.53 9.34
N ALA A 620 9.99 -8.70 8.47
CA ALA A 620 10.00 -9.73 7.43
C ALA A 620 10.15 -11.13 8.04
N ILE A 621 11.06 -11.28 9.02
CA ILE A 621 11.25 -12.55 9.74
C ILE A 621 9.99 -12.89 10.54
N GLY A 622 9.36 -11.91 11.19
CA GLY A 622 8.13 -12.07 11.97
C GLY A 622 6.93 -12.47 11.10
N PHE A 623 6.83 -11.93 9.88
CA PHE A 623 5.83 -12.38 8.92
C PHE A 623 6.08 -13.83 8.45
N ASP A 624 7.33 -14.22 8.15
CA ASP A 624 7.65 -15.62 7.81
C ASP A 624 7.41 -16.56 8.99
N ALA A 625 7.70 -16.14 10.22
CA ALA A 625 7.37 -16.87 11.43
C ALA A 625 5.85 -17.05 11.57
N PHE A 626 5.07 -15.99 11.34
CA PHE A 626 3.61 -16.01 11.38
C PHE A 626 3.02 -17.01 10.37
N VAL A 627 3.51 -17.02 9.13
CA VAL A 627 3.07 -17.98 8.11
C VAL A 627 3.57 -19.40 8.41
N THR A 628 4.85 -19.56 8.76
CA THR A 628 5.49 -20.87 8.98
C THR A 628 4.90 -21.60 10.19
N THR A 629 4.60 -20.88 11.27
CA THR A 629 3.93 -21.45 12.45
C THR A 629 2.42 -21.60 12.28
N GLY A 630 1.87 -21.00 11.23
CA GLY A 630 0.43 -20.96 10.98
C GLY A 630 -0.34 -20.17 12.04
N ALA A 631 0.30 -19.14 12.59
CA ALA A 631 -0.19 -18.33 13.70
C ALA A 631 -1.46 -17.54 13.35
N GLY A 632 -2.25 -17.23 14.38
CA GLY A 632 -3.47 -16.43 14.25
C GLY A 632 -3.23 -14.94 14.22
N LEU A 633 -2.20 -14.47 14.93
CA LEU A 633 -1.96 -13.06 15.17
C LEU A 633 -0.50 -12.68 14.93
N LEU A 634 -0.29 -11.56 14.25
CA LEU A 634 1.02 -10.89 14.09
C LEU A 634 0.89 -9.43 14.50
N PHE A 635 1.68 -9.02 15.48
CA PHE A 635 1.74 -7.65 15.98
C PHE A 635 3.10 -7.06 15.66
N VAL A 636 3.11 -5.95 14.94
CA VAL A 636 4.32 -5.17 14.66
C VAL A 636 4.13 -3.80 15.27
N SER A 637 4.99 -3.42 16.22
CA SER A 637 4.92 -2.10 16.83
C SER A 637 5.20 -1.03 15.78
N GLY A 638 4.62 0.16 15.95
CA GLY A 638 4.95 1.27 15.08
C GLY A 638 6.22 1.98 15.56
N ALA A 639 6.73 2.86 14.71
CA ALA A 639 7.86 3.72 15.02
C ALA A 639 7.50 5.18 14.73
N GLY A 640 8.17 6.09 15.42
CA GLY A 640 8.19 7.52 15.12
C GLY A 640 9.65 8.01 15.06
N ARG A 641 9.85 9.30 14.78
CA ARG A 641 11.17 9.95 14.73
C ARG A 641 11.97 9.64 15.99
N GLU A 642 13.08 8.90 15.87
CA GLU A 642 13.87 8.30 16.95
C GLU A 642 13.03 8.02 18.19
N VAL A 643 12.42 6.82 18.26
CA VAL A 643 12.31 6.06 19.52
C VAL A 643 12.28 6.97 20.74
N GLU A 644 11.24 7.84 20.88
CA GLU A 644 11.35 9.04 21.73
C GLU A 644 11.98 8.61 23.04
N TRP A 645 13.24 8.97 23.28
CA TRP A 645 13.91 8.43 24.43
C TRP A 645 13.30 9.15 25.63
N THR A 646 13.56 8.69 26.86
CA THR A 646 13.25 9.48 28.07
C THR A 646 13.93 10.87 28.14
N GLU A 647 14.40 11.44 27.01
CA GLU A 647 15.22 12.63 26.80
C GLU A 647 16.48 12.63 27.68
N SER A 648 16.90 11.45 28.15
CA SER A 648 17.96 11.29 29.13
C SER A 648 19.17 10.61 28.51
N LEU A 649 20.25 11.37 28.32
CA LEU A 649 21.52 10.79 27.88
C LEU A 649 22.08 9.80 28.91
N PRO A 650 22.74 8.72 28.46
CA PRO A 650 22.87 8.25 27.08
C PRO A 650 21.59 7.57 26.54
N TYR A 651 21.40 7.63 25.23
CA TYR A 651 20.36 6.92 24.48
C TYR A 651 20.81 5.46 24.30
N TYR A 652 20.08 4.53 24.90
CA TYR A 652 20.30 3.09 24.83
C TYR A 652 18.93 2.43 24.77
N ASN A 653 18.76 1.35 23.99
CA ASN A 653 17.50 0.63 23.73
C ASN A 653 16.63 0.42 24.97
N SER A 654 17.27 0.24 26.14
CA SER A 654 16.62 0.22 27.46
C SER A 654 15.77 1.45 27.85
N LYS A 655 15.76 2.53 27.07
CA LYS A 655 15.07 3.80 27.35
C LYS A 655 14.05 4.19 26.28
N SER A 656 13.78 3.29 25.33
CA SER A 656 12.84 3.50 24.24
C SER A 656 11.42 3.65 24.81
N LEU A 657 10.72 4.71 24.41
CA LEU A 657 9.29 4.87 24.75
C LEU A 657 8.38 4.09 23.80
N SER A 658 8.85 3.80 22.57
CA SER A 658 8.14 3.01 21.56
C SER A 658 8.19 1.51 21.81
N ASP A 659 9.15 1.02 22.61
CA ASP A 659 9.31 -0.38 22.98
C ASP A 659 8.16 -0.83 23.92
N PRO A 660 7.17 -1.61 23.42
CA PRO A 660 6.04 -2.05 24.21
C PRO A 660 6.46 -3.06 25.29
N THR A 661 7.66 -3.67 25.20
CA THR A 661 8.19 -4.55 26.25
C THR A 661 8.57 -3.81 27.51
N ARG A 662 8.64 -2.47 27.46
CA ARG A 662 8.96 -1.60 28.60
C ARG A 662 7.80 -0.70 28.99
N ASN A 663 6.83 -0.54 28.10
CA ASN A 663 5.72 0.37 28.27
C ASN A 663 4.36 -0.31 28.02
N ALA A 664 3.56 -0.40 29.08
CA ALA A 664 2.23 -0.99 29.02
C ALA A 664 1.13 -0.03 28.52
N ARG A 665 1.42 1.27 28.34
CA ARG A 665 0.44 2.28 27.89
C ARG A 665 0.46 2.47 26.38
N THR A 666 0.30 1.37 25.64
CA THR A 666 0.29 1.34 24.18
C THR A 666 -0.84 0.42 23.68
N PRO A 667 -1.39 0.66 22.46
CA PRO A 667 -2.34 -0.27 21.85
C PRO A 667 -1.75 -1.69 21.69
N PHE A 668 -0.44 -1.80 21.50
CA PHE A 668 0.27 -3.08 21.39
C PHE A 668 0.05 -3.95 22.63
N HIS A 669 0.16 -3.36 23.82
CA HIS A 669 -0.10 -4.07 25.07
C HIS A 669 -1.57 -4.49 25.21
N GLU A 670 -2.52 -3.66 24.77
CA GLU A 670 -3.95 -3.99 24.80
C GLU A 670 -4.33 -5.07 23.77
N ALA A 671 -3.70 -5.09 22.59
CA ALA A 671 -3.80 -6.17 21.61
C ALA A 671 -3.34 -7.50 22.21
N HIS A 672 -2.17 -7.51 22.86
CA HIS A 672 -1.64 -8.66 23.56
C HIS A 672 -2.62 -9.17 24.63
N LYS A 673 -3.14 -8.28 25.49
CA LYS A 673 -4.10 -8.65 26.53
C LYS A 673 -5.39 -9.24 25.93
N ALA A 674 -5.94 -8.61 24.89
CA ALA A 674 -7.15 -9.10 24.23
C ALA A 674 -6.95 -10.49 23.62
N ALA A 675 -5.77 -10.75 23.04
CA ALA A 675 -5.41 -12.06 22.52
C ALA A 675 -5.27 -13.10 23.65
N VAL A 676 -4.53 -12.77 24.72
CA VAL A 676 -4.33 -13.65 25.88
C VAL A 676 -5.64 -13.96 26.63
N ASP A 677 -6.55 -13.01 26.71
CA ASP A 677 -7.85 -13.23 27.33
C ASP A 677 -8.80 -14.08 26.44
N MET A 678 -8.57 -14.07 25.12
CA MET A 678 -9.41 -14.77 24.16
C MET A 678 -9.09 -16.26 24.07
N TYR A 679 -7.82 -16.67 24.02
CA TYR A 679 -7.44 -18.06 23.75
C TYR A 679 -7.16 -18.89 25.03
N GLY A 680 -6.72 -18.26 26.11
CA GLY A 680 -6.50 -18.83 27.45
C GLY A 680 -5.37 -19.88 27.58
N ASN A 681 -4.73 -20.30 26.49
CA ASN A 681 -3.59 -21.23 26.41
C ASN A 681 -2.69 -20.80 25.24
N GLU A 682 -2.12 -19.60 25.33
CA GLU A 682 -1.34 -19.02 24.22
C GLU A 682 0.11 -19.51 24.18
N PHE A 683 0.67 -19.41 22.97
CA PHE A 683 2.09 -19.55 22.71
C PHE A 683 2.58 -18.27 22.02
N VAL A 684 3.25 -17.41 22.80
CA VAL A 684 3.71 -16.09 22.37
C VAL A 684 5.18 -16.14 22.00
N ILE A 685 5.47 -15.71 20.77
CA ILE A 685 6.81 -15.65 20.20
C ILE A 685 7.13 -14.18 19.99
N GLN A 686 8.07 -13.67 20.78
CA GLN A 686 8.56 -12.31 20.61
C GLN A 686 9.89 -12.34 19.86
N ILE A 687 9.99 -11.63 18.74
CA ILE A 687 11.13 -11.66 17.82
C ILE A 687 11.81 -10.30 17.83
N HIS A 688 13.12 -10.34 17.98
CA HIS A 688 14.06 -9.21 18.02
C HIS A 688 15.26 -9.51 17.12
N SER A 689 16.07 -8.51 16.87
CA SER A 689 17.40 -8.70 16.30
C SER A 689 18.47 -7.90 17.04
N TYR A 690 19.72 -8.07 16.64
CA TYR A 690 20.83 -7.26 17.11
C TYR A 690 21.77 -6.91 15.97
N ASP A 691 22.41 -5.74 16.09
CA ASP A 691 23.29 -5.19 15.05
C ASP A 691 24.43 -6.14 14.68
N THR A 692 24.67 -6.26 13.39
CA THR A 692 25.76 -7.08 12.85
C THR A 692 27.12 -6.59 13.35
N GLY A 693 27.97 -7.51 13.82
CA GLY A 693 29.35 -7.19 14.21
C GLY A 693 29.53 -6.46 15.54
N SER A 694 28.44 -6.08 16.22
CA SER A 694 28.45 -5.68 17.63
C SER A 694 28.73 -6.89 18.56
N HIS A 695 28.32 -8.09 18.10
CA HIS A 695 28.46 -9.37 18.80
C HIS A 695 29.13 -10.46 17.93
N PRO A 696 30.39 -10.26 17.48
CA PRO A 696 31.04 -11.14 16.50
C PRO A 696 31.39 -12.56 17.00
N ASP A 697 31.23 -12.80 18.30
CA ASP A 697 31.46 -14.10 18.94
C ASP A 697 30.13 -14.78 19.35
N SER A 698 28.97 -14.17 19.06
CA SER A 698 27.63 -14.68 19.40
C SER A 698 27.07 -15.60 18.32
N TYR A 699 25.97 -16.29 18.66
CA TYR A 699 25.29 -17.24 17.77
C TYR A 699 24.17 -16.54 17.03
N ASP A 700 24.00 -16.81 15.73
CA ASP A 700 23.03 -16.10 14.87
C ASP A 700 21.56 -16.20 15.33
N SER A 701 21.24 -17.12 16.26
CA SER A 701 19.91 -17.22 16.87
C SER A 701 20.02 -17.51 18.37
N GLU A 702 19.43 -16.66 19.19
CA GLU A 702 19.41 -16.77 20.64
C GLU A 702 17.97 -16.93 21.15
N LEU A 703 17.70 -17.96 21.95
CA LEU A 703 16.39 -18.22 22.53
C LEU A 703 16.41 -18.02 24.04
N SER A 704 15.54 -17.18 24.58
CA SER A 704 15.46 -16.89 26.00
C SER A 704 14.03 -16.90 26.57
N THR A 705 13.94 -17.11 27.89
CA THR A 705 12.69 -17.06 28.68
C THR A 705 13.00 -16.37 30.03
N ARG A 706 12.00 -16.21 30.91
CA ARG A 706 12.15 -15.55 32.21
C ARG A 706 13.07 -16.29 33.19
N ASP A 707 13.72 -15.57 34.13
CA ASP A 707 14.33 -16.12 35.37
C ASP A 707 13.82 -15.43 36.64
N ASP A 708 13.82 -16.17 37.77
CA ASP A 708 14.33 -15.67 39.07
C ASP A 708 14.35 -16.73 40.19
N TYR A 709 13.63 -17.87 40.13
CA TYR A 709 13.79 -18.94 41.16
C TYR A 709 13.24 -20.33 40.80
N TYR A 710 12.27 -20.42 39.87
CA TYR A 710 11.80 -21.64 39.21
C TYR A 710 11.21 -21.22 37.86
N PRO A 711 12.04 -20.88 36.87
CA PRO A 711 11.51 -20.60 35.54
C PRO A 711 11.02 -21.93 34.95
N ASN A 712 9.80 -21.93 34.41
CA ASN A 712 9.39 -23.03 33.57
C ASN A 712 10.40 -23.05 32.43
N GLN A 713 11.00 -24.22 32.26
CA GLN A 713 12.14 -24.40 31.40
C GLN A 713 11.71 -24.09 29.97
N PRO A 714 12.49 -23.31 29.18
CA PRO A 714 12.17 -23.10 27.78
C PRO A 714 11.95 -24.47 27.18
N VAL A 715 10.69 -24.73 26.85
CA VAL A 715 10.32 -25.84 25.99
C VAL A 715 10.73 -27.20 26.59
N MET A 716 10.16 -27.62 27.74
CA MET A 716 10.38 -29.00 28.20
C MET A 716 9.10 -29.61 28.75
N ASP A 717 8.79 -30.80 28.28
CA ASP A 717 8.18 -31.82 29.14
C ASP A 717 9.30 -32.33 30.08
N PRO A 718 9.28 -31.99 31.39
CA PRO A 718 10.33 -32.34 32.34
C PRO A 718 10.48 -33.86 32.54
N ASP A 719 9.51 -34.67 32.09
CA ASP A 719 9.58 -36.12 32.15
C ASP A 719 10.24 -36.76 30.92
N THR A 720 10.28 -36.07 29.76
CA THR A 720 10.76 -36.63 28.49
C THR A 720 11.99 -35.96 27.87
N TYR A 721 12.38 -34.76 28.32
CA TYR A 721 13.46 -33.97 27.70
C TYR A 721 13.21 -33.65 26.22
N PHE A 722 11.94 -33.56 25.82
CA PHE A 722 11.53 -33.20 24.47
C PHE A 722 11.35 -31.69 24.35
N ASP A 723 12.05 -31.05 23.41
CA ASP A 723 12.05 -29.60 23.18
C ASP A 723 12.10 -29.21 21.69
N ILE A 724 11.96 -27.92 21.39
CA ILE A 724 12.01 -27.34 20.03
C ILE A 724 13.33 -27.70 19.36
N ILE A 725 14.44 -27.61 20.10
CA ILE A 725 15.78 -27.90 19.59
C ILE A 725 15.91 -29.37 19.21
N SER A 726 15.18 -30.30 19.84
CA SER A 726 15.14 -31.72 19.47
C SER A 726 14.47 -31.99 18.12
N LEU A 727 13.65 -31.04 17.64
CA LEU A 727 12.96 -31.13 16.35
C LEU A 727 13.74 -30.46 15.22
N THR A 728 14.70 -29.61 15.56
CA THR A 728 15.64 -29.04 14.60
C THR A 728 16.64 -30.09 14.09
N PRO A 729 16.89 -30.22 12.78
CA PRO A 729 17.94 -31.10 12.25
C PRO A 729 19.34 -30.77 12.77
N GLU A 730 20.25 -31.77 12.83
CA GLU A 730 21.67 -31.55 13.22
C GLU A 730 22.34 -30.44 12.38
N PHE A 731 21.98 -30.36 11.09
CA PHE A 731 22.41 -29.31 10.17
C PHE A 731 21.18 -28.52 9.70
N PRO A 732 20.73 -27.51 10.46
CA PRO A 732 19.55 -26.71 10.09
C PRO A 732 19.75 -26.05 8.72
N ILE A 733 20.98 -25.59 8.45
CA ILE A 733 21.37 -25.02 7.17
C ILE A 733 22.41 -25.91 6.50
N THR A 734 22.05 -26.50 5.37
CA THR A 734 22.97 -27.31 4.58
C THR A 734 23.99 -26.47 3.80
N ALA A 735 25.12 -27.04 3.40
CA ALA A 735 26.16 -26.28 2.71
C ALA A 735 25.71 -25.79 1.33
N ASN A 736 25.91 -24.50 1.04
CA ASN A 736 25.57 -23.84 -0.22
C ASN A 736 24.07 -23.80 -0.55
N THR A 737 23.20 -23.68 0.46
CA THR A 737 21.76 -23.48 0.26
C THR A 737 21.29 -22.06 0.47
N ILE A 738 22.06 -21.20 1.16
CA ILE A 738 21.64 -19.82 1.49
C ILE A 738 22.80 -18.87 1.23
N GLY A 739 22.55 -17.75 0.53
CA GLY A 739 23.58 -16.78 0.16
C GLY A 739 24.53 -17.27 -0.96
N GLY A 740 25.57 -16.48 -1.26
CA GLY A 740 26.55 -16.80 -2.30
C GLY A 740 27.19 -18.18 -2.14
N ALA A 741 27.39 -18.89 -3.25
CA ALA A 741 28.03 -20.21 -3.25
C ALA A 741 29.37 -20.15 -2.51
N ASN A 742 29.56 -20.99 -1.48
CA ASN A 742 30.79 -21.33 -0.70
C ASN A 742 30.63 -21.35 0.83
N HIS A 743 29.44 -21.16 1.41
CA HIS A 743 29.28 -21.31 2.87
C HIS A 743 29.28 -22.79 3.31
N ALA A 744 29.82 -23.05 4.51
CA ALA A 744 29.76 -24.38 5.13
C ALA A 744 28.35 -24.66 5.67
N ALA A 745 27.99 -25.94 5.82
CA ALA A 745 26.77 -26.31 6.55
C ALA A 745 26.88 -25.80 8.00
N ARG A 746 25.81 -25.20 8.52
CA ARG A 746 25.74 -24.80 9.92
C ARG A 746 25.20 -25.98 10.72
N ARG A 747 25.94 -26.37 11.75
CA ARG A 747 25.47 -27.34 12.73
C ARG A 747 24.65 -26.63 13.78
N ILE A 748 23.75 -27.35 14.41
CA ILE A 748 22.86 -26.81 15.44
C ILE A 748 23.60 -26.15 16.61
N ASP A 749 24.79 -26.67 17.00
CA ASP A 749 25.67 -26.10 18.03
C ASP A 749 26.43 -24.86 17.60
N ASP A 750 26.45 -24.55 16.30
CA ASP A 750 27.02 -23.33 15.72
C ASP A 750 25.94 -22.33 15.30
N TYR A 751 24.65 -22.69 15.46
CA TYR A 751 23.51 -21.91 14.96
C TYR A 751 22.67 -21.33 16.12
N TYR A 752 22.41 -22.10 17.19
CA TYR A 752 21.58 -21.65 18.32
C TYR A 752 22.34 -21.47 19.64
N SER A 753 21.93 -20.48 20.42
CA SER A 753 22.17 -20.40 21.86
C SER A 753 20.85 -20.37 22.64
N LEU A 754 20.87 -20.83 23.89
CA LEU A 754 19.69 -20.95 24.75
C LEU A 754 19.97 -20.33 26.12
N TYR A 755 19.07 -19.53 26.67
CA TYR A 755 19.17 -19.10 28.07
C TYR A 755 18.49 -20.11 28.99
N TYR A 756 19.28 -20.97 29.65
CA TYR A 756 18.78 -22.05 30.50
C TYR A 756 19.58 -22.21 31.80
N GLY A 757 18.91 -22.57 32.91
CA GLY A 757 19.50 -22.78 34.24
C GLY A 757 20.46 -23.98 34.40
N GLY A 758 20.95 -24.56 33.30
CA GLY A 758 21.83 -25.73 33.23
C GLY A 758 22.19 -26.04 31.76
N GLY A 759 23.41 -26.51 31.49
CA GLY A 759 23.85 -26.76 30.10
C GLY A 759 22.97 -27.79 29.36
N TYR A 760 22.63 -27.50 28.10
CA TYR A 760 21.73 -28.30 27.26
C TYR A 760 22.47 -29.06 26.16
N SER A 761 21.86 -30.12 25.60
CA SER A 761 22.43 -30.87 24.47
C SER A 761 21.34 -31.41 23.54
N HIS A 762 21.53 -31.24 22.24
CA HIS A 762 20.69 -31.79 21.18
C HIS A 762 20.92 -33.30 20.98
N GLN A 763 20.07 -33.94 20.17
CA GLN A 763 20.23 -35.32 19.70
C GLN A 763 21.69 -35.62 19.35
N ASP A 764 22.13 -36.84 19.68
CA ASP A 764 23.52 -37.29 19.54
C ASP A 764 24.55 -36.67 20.52
N ASN A 765 24.09 -36.01 21.59
CA ASN A 765 24.91 -35.36 22.63
C ASN A 765 25.73 -34.18 22.10
N ILE A 766 25.17 -33.45 21.15
CA ILE A 766 25.76 -32.20 20.65
C ILE A 766 25.45 -31.11 21.68
N ALA A 767 26.49 -30.50 22.26
CA ALA A 767 26.30 -29.50 23.32
C ALA A 767 25.86 -28.15 22.72
N ILE A 768 24.78 -27.57 23.24
CA ILE A 768 24.29 -26.25 22.84
C ILE A 768 24.73 -25.21 23.88
N SER A 769 25.13 -24.02 23.44
CA SER A 769 25.53 -22.93 24.34
C SER A 769 24.38 -22.53 25.25
N ASN A 770 24.68 -22.32 26.54
CA ASN A 770 23.70 -21.89 27.54
C ASN A 770 23.88 -20.42 27.98
N TYR A 771 24.68 -19.66 27.24
CA TYR A 771 24.95 -18.26 27.48
C TYR A 771 24.22 -17.45 26.41
N VAL A 772 23.38 -16.51 26.86
CA VAL A 772 22.67 -15.52 26.06
C VAL A 772 23.05 -14.16 26.65
N GLU A 773 23.39 -13.22 25.78
CA GLU A 773 23.84 -11.89 26.20
C GLU A 773 22.70 -11.06 26.77
N GLN A 774 21.50 -11.22 26.22
CA GLN A 774 20.28 -10.51 26.61
C GLN A 774 19.19 -11.47 27.09
N PRO A 775 19.10 -11.79 28.40
CA PRO A 775 17.95 -12.51 28.90
C PRO A 775 16.70 -11.64 28.76
N GLY A 776 15.57 -12.26 28.41
CA GLY A 776 14.29 -11.56 28.30
C GLY A 776 14.01 -10.63 29.48
N TYR A 777 13.54 -9.41 29.19
CA TYR A 777 13.36 -8.36 30.18
C TYR A 777 12.38 -8.81 31.27
N SER A 778 12.86 -8.97 32.50
CA SER A 778 12.09 -9.58 33.61
C SER A 778 10.86 -8.79 34.05
N ALA A 779 10.76 -7.52 33.64
CA ALA A 779 9.61 -6.65 33.87
C ALA A 779 8.78 -6.40 32.59
N ASN A 780 8.96 -7.20 31.55
CA ASN A 780 8.17 -7.14 30.32
C ASN A 780 6.68 -7.35 30.65
N PRO A 781 5.81 -6.36 30.40
CA PRO A 781 4.42 -6.41 30.83
C PRO A 781 3.60 -7.47 30.06
N GLN A 782 3.90 -7.72 28.78
CA GLN A 782 3.27 -8.78 27.97
C GLN A 782 3.62 -10.16 28.53
N MET A 783 4.91 -10.44 28.71
CA MET A 783 5.38 -11.69 29.31
C MET A 783 4.74 -11.91 30.69
N LEU A 784 4.74 -10.88 31.55
CA LEU A 784 4.13 -10.96 32.88
C LEU A 784 2.61 -11.21 32.82
N TYR A 785 1.91 -10.65 31.84
CA TYR A 785 0.48 -10.84 31.63
C TYR A 785 0.16 -12.27 31.17
N THR A 786 0.86 -12.75 30.13
CA THR A 786 0.75 -14.14 29.62
C THR A 786 0.97 -15.15 30.75
N GLN A 787 2.06 -14.99 31.50
CA GLN A 787 2.41 -15.90 32.59
C GLN A 787 1.43 -15.87 33.76
N ALA A 788 0.78 -14.73 34.03
CA ALA A 788 -0.20 -14.62 35.11
C ALA A 788 -1.51 -15.34 34.79
N ASN A 789 -1.84 -15.49 33.50
CA ASN A 789 -3.07 -16.12 33.02
C ASN A 789 -2.89 -17.61 32.63
N HIS A 790 -1.66 -18.11 32.53
CA HIS A 790 -1.37 -19.50 32.18
C HIS A 790 -1.55 -20.48 33.36
N ASP A 791 -2.16 -21.66 33.12
CA ASP A 791 -2.29 -22.72 34.13
C ASP A 791 -0.92 -23.38 34.40
N GLN A 792 -0.45 -23.30 35.66
CA GLN A 792 0.79 -23.92 36.12
C GLN A 792 0.80 -25.47 36.04
N GLN A 793 -0.25 -26.09 35.49
CA GLN A 793 -0.34 -27.52 35.24
C GLN A 793 0.10 -27.95 33.84
N ASN A 794 0.28 -27.02 32.89
CA ASN A 794 0.89 -27.31 31.59
C ASN A 794 2.42 -27.12 31.70
N ASP A 795 3.17 -28.11 31.23
CA ASP A 795 4.64 -28.15 31.36
C ASP A 795 5.37 -27.20 30.38
N THR A 796 4.65 -26.53 29.47
CA THR A 796 5.21 -25.64 28.44
C THR A 796 5.22 -24.17 28.88
N GLU A 797 6.33 -23.47 28.65
CA GLU A 797 6.38 -22.01 28.82
C GLU A 797 5.54 -21.33 27.71
N PRO A 798 4.55 -20.49 28.06
CA PRO A 798 3.65 -19.86 27.10
C PRO A 798 4.25 -18.64 26.39
N TRP A 799 5.46 -18.20 26.77
CA TRP A 799 6.11 -17.02 26.21
C TRP A 799 7.63 -17.22 26.10
N PHE A 800 8.19 -16.98 24.92
CA PHE A 800 9.63 -16.96 24.75
C PHE A 800 10.06 -15.89 23.75
N HIS A 801 11.32 -15.52 23.91
CA HIS A 801 11.96 -14.43 23.22
C HIS A 801 13.05 -14.98 22.31
N VAL A 802 13.06 -14.53 21.07
CA VAL A 802 14.03 -14.90 20.04
C VAL A 802 14.77 -13.63 19.63
N GLU A 803 16.10 -13.66 19.70
CA GLU A 803 16.96 -12.66 19.06
C GLU A 803 17.70 -13.27 17.89
N HIS A 804 17.71 -12.57 16.76
CA HIS A 804 18.40 -12.96 15.54
C HIS A 804 19.53 -11.99 15.19
N ASP A 805 20.59 -12.48 14.57
CA ASP A 805 21.54 -11.60 13.89
C ASP A 805 20.84 -10.93 12.69
N GLU A 806 20.87 -9.59 12.61
CA GLU A 806 20.28 -8.87 11.47
C GLU A 806 20.87 -9.32 10.14
N PHE A 807 22.17 -9.67 10.12
CA PHE A 807 22.85 -10.19 8.94
C PHE A 807 23.63 -11.46 9.27
N PRO A 808 23.05 -12.65 9.02
CA PRO A 808 23.64 -13.93 9.38
C PRO A 808 25.08 -14.12 8.88
N ASN A 809 25.96 -14.62 9.76
CA ASN A 809 27.39 -14.81 9.48
C ASN A 809 27.71 -15.78 8.32
N VAL A 810 26.72 -16.51 7.77
CA VAL A 810 26.87 -17.30 6.53
C VAL A 810 26.89 -16.46 5.26
N ILE A 811 26.28 -15.28 5.30
CA ILE A 811 26.19 -14.38 4.17
C ILE A 811 27.53 -13.64 4.10
N THR A 812 28.28 -13.90 3.03
CA THR A 812 29.66 -13.40 2.88
C THR A 812 29.76 -12.20 1.95
N GLU A 813 28.67 -11.86 1.27
CA GLU A 813 28.52 -10.58 0.58
C GLU A 813 28.57 -9.42 1.58
N SER A 814 28.97 -8.22 1.12
CA SER A 814 28.68 -7.03 1.92
C SER A 814 27.16 -6.81 1.94
N VAL A 815 26.63 -6.23 3.01
CA VAL A 815 25.21 -5.88 3.13
C VAL A 815 24.71 -5.10 1.92
N GLN A 816 25.51 -4.11 1.50
CA GLN A 816 25.28 -3.38 0.26
C GLN A 816 25.23 -4.30 -0.98
N ASP A 817 26.19 -5.21 -1.16
CA ASP A 817 26.19 -6.14 -2.30
C ASP A 817 25.04 -7.17 -2.23
N PHE A 818 24.59 -7.54 -1.04
CA PHE A 818 23.50 -8.47 -0.80
C PHE A 818 22.17 -7.88 -1.27
N TYR A 819 21.87 -6.64 -0.87
CA TYR A 819 20.64 -5.96 -1.29
C TYR A 819 20.71 -5.41 -2.73
N ASN A 820 21.88 -5.09 -3.27
CA ASN A 820 22.08 -4.60 -4.64
C ASN A 820 21.81 -5.63 -5.76
N THR A 821 21.47 -6.88 -5.43
CA THR A 821 21.17 -7.90 -6.45
C THR A 821 19.78 -7.73 -7.09
N GLY A 822 18.91 -6.90 -6.50
CA GLY A 822 17.69 -6.35 -7.09
C GLY A 822 17.92 -4.93 -7.63
N SER A 823 17.27 -4.57 -8.73
CA SER A 823 17.33 -3.21 -9.29
C SER A 823 16.13 -2.41 -8.82
N GLY A 824 16.31 -1.48 -7.87
CA GLY A 824 15.24 -0.66 -7.27
C GLY A 824 14.47 -1.35 -6.14
N VAL A 825 13.65 -0.56 -5.43
CA VAL A 825 12.68 -0.84 -4.31
C VAL A 825 12.79 -2.23 -3.65
N PRO A 826 12.87 -2.34 -2.31
CA PRO A 826 12.95 -3.63 -1.64
C PRO A 826 11.83 -4.57 -2.06
N THR A 827 12.19 -5.82 -2.32
CA THR A 827 11.28 -6.91 -2.68
C THR A 827 11.52 -8.08 -1.74
N TYR A 828 10.65 -9.09 -1.77
CA TYR A 828 10.93 -10.35 -1.06
C TYR A 828 12.33 -10.92 -1.37
N ALA A 829 12.82 -10.75 -2.60
CA ALA A 829 14.14 -11.26 -2.99
C ALA A 829 15.30 -10.64 -2.19
N ASN A 830 15.12 -9.44 -1.63
CA ASN A 830 16.10 -8.77 -0.79
C ASN A 830 16.24 -9.47 0.57
N TYR A 831 15.15 -9.99 1.14
CA TYR A 831 15.13 -10.64 2.46
C TYR A 831 15.12 -12.16 2.40
N ALA A 832 14.82 -12.75 1.24
CA ALA A 832 14.58 -14.18 1.09
C ALA A 832 15.69 -15.04 1.70
N ASN A 833 16.98 -14.68 1.54
CA ASN A 833 18.07 -15.46 2.15
C ASN A 833 18.11 -15.35 3.68
N VAL A 834 17.83 -14.18 4.27
CA VAL A 834 17.80 -13.99 5.74
C VAL A 834 16.60 -14.74 6.32
N VAL A 835 15.43 -14.58 5.70
CA VAL A 835 14.20 -15.27 6.08
C VAL A 835 14.37 -16.79 5.95
N ASP A 836 14.89 -17.27 4.81
CA ASP A 836 15.20 -18.70 4.59
C ASP A 836 16.22 -19.23 5.61
N TYR A 837 17.12 -18.37 6.10
CA TYR A 837 18.10 -18.75 7.12
C TYR A 837 17.44 -19.03 8.45
N PHE A 838 16.47 -18.21 8.88
CA PHE A 838 15.81 -18.36 10.19
C PHE A 838 14.59 -19.29 10.17
N ARG A 839 14.00 -19.55 9.00
CA ARG A 839 12.83 -20.43 8.86
C ARG A 839 12.94 -21.79 9.57
N PRO A 840 14.08 -22.52 9.53
CA PRO A 840 14.19 -23.81 10.21
C PRO A 840 13.90 -23.75 11.72
N MET A 841 14.15 -22.62 12.38
CA MET A 841 13.77 -22.42 13.78
C MET A 841 12.25 -22.41 13.92
N TYR A 842 11.56 -21.60 13.12
CA TYR A 842 10.10 -21.48 13.16
C TYR A 842 9.41 -22.77 12.71
N THR A 843 10.02 -23.54 11.79
CA THR A 843 9.58 -24.91 11.48
C THR A 843 9.68 -25.82 12.69
N ALA A 844 10.81 -25.81 13.41
CA ALA A 844 10.97 -26.63 14.62
C ALA A 844 9.98 -26.20 15.74
N ILE A 845 9.64 -24.90 15.81
CA ILE A 845 8.60 -24.39 16.69
C ILE A 845 7.21 -24.91 16.28
N ALA A 846 6.88 -24.84 15.00
CA ALA A 846 5.62 -25.37 14.47
C ALA A 846 5.50 -26.88 14.75
N ASP A 847 6.56 -27.64 14.52
CA ASP A 847 6.63 -29.08 14.82
C ASP A 847 6.53 -29.36 16.32
N PHE A 848 7.07 -28.50 17.18
CA PHE A 848 6.94 -28.66 18.62
C PHE A 848 5.50 -28.46 19.07
N TYR A 849 4.86 -27.41 18.52
CA TYR A 849 3.49 -27.05 18.83
C TYR A 849 2.49 -28.10 18.33
N ASN A 850 2.63 -28.53 17.08
CA ASN A 850 1.72 -29.49 16.42
C ASN A 850 2.02 -30.95 16.77
N GLY A 851 3.24 -31.23 17.25
CA GLY A 851 3.83 -32.57 17.25
C GLY A 851 4.58 -32.85 15.92
N PRO A 852 5.56 -33.77 15.92
CA PRO A 852 6.36 -34.04 14.74
C PRO A 852 5.49 -34.60 13.61
N ASN A 853 5.68 -34.10 12.38
CA ASN A 853 4.96 -34.56 11.20
C ASN A 853 5.01 -36.09 11.05
N GLN A 854 3.84 -36.69 10.84
CA GLN A 854 3.64 -38.11 10.66
C GLN A 854 3.37 -38.38 9.19
N ALA A 855 4.30 -39.08 8.54
CA ALA A 855 4.19 -39.41 7.12
C ALA A 855 2.82 -39.96 6.71
N PRO A 856 2.31 -39.59 5.52
CA PRO A 856 1.04 -40.07 5.01
C PRO A 856 1.09 -41.58 4.86
N VAL A 857 -0.03 -42.26 5.08
CA VAL A 857 -0.13 -43.70 4.98
C VAL A 857 -0.85 -44.09 3.69
N LEU A 858 -0.11 -44.67 2.75
CA LEU A 858 -0.67 -45.17 1.50
C LEU A 858 -1.48 -46.45 1.77
N THR A 859 -2.73 -46.46 1.32
CA THR A 859 -3.55 -47.67 1.41
C THR A 859 -3.00 -48.71 0.43
N ALA A 860 -2.82 -49.94 0.93
CA ALA A 860 -2.27 -51.03 0.13
C ALA A 860 -3.00 -51.22 -1.22
N ILE A 861 -2.26 -51.02 -2.31
CA ILE A 861 -2.70 -51.12 -3.70
C ILE A 861 -2.75 -52.59 -4.11
N GLY A 862 -1.70 -53.34 -3.77
CA GLY A 862 -1.51 -54.75 -4.11
C GLY A 862 -1.29 -55.03 -5.60
N ASN A 863 -0.70 -56.20 -5.88
CA ASN A 863 -0.40 -56.65 -7.25
C ASN A 863 -1.65 -56.72 -8.13
N LYS A 864 -1.48 -56.42 -9.41
CA LYS A 864 -2.54 -56.42 -10.42
C LYS A 864 -2.27 -57.43 -11.53
N VAL A 865 -3.34 -57.92 -12.13
CA VAL A 865 -3.28 -58.77 -13.32
C VAL A 865 -4.29 -58.25 -14.32
N VAL A 866 -3.88 -58.09 -15.57
CA VAL A 866 -4.71 -57.66 -16.69
C VAL A 866 -4.34 -58.47 -17.93
N ASP A 867 -5.26 -58.62 -18.86
CA ASP A 867 -4.96 -59.19 -20.17
C ASP A 867 -4.54 -58.05 -21.12
N GLU A 868 -3.65 -58.32 -22.07
CA GLU A 868 -3.32 -57.32 -23.08
C GLU A 868 -4.56 -56.80 -23.82
N ASN A 869 -4.48 -55.55 -24.28
CA ASN A 869 -5.55 -54.79 -24.92
C ASN A 869 -6.82 -54.60 -24.05
N SER A 870 -6.73 -54.83 -22.74
CA SER A 870 -7.77 -54.53 -21.76
C SER A 870 -7.32 -53.42 -20.81
N PRO A 871 -8.17 -52.44 -20.47
CA PRO A 871 -7.78 -51.35 -19.57
C PRO A 871 -7.64 -51.84 -18.13
N ILE A 872 -6.64 -51.31 -17.44
CA ILE A 872 -6.50 -51.36 -15.98
C ILE A 872 -6.52 -49.93 -15.43
N ALA A 873 -7.46 -49.66 -14.53
CA ALA A 873 -7.59 -48.39 -13.84
C ALA A 873 -7.90 -48.58 -12.36
N PHE A 874 -7.27 -47.78 -11.51
CA PHE A 874 -7.56 -47.72 -10.07
C PHE A 874 -7.11 -46.38 -9.48
N THR A 875 -7.73 -46.00 -8.36
CA THR A 875 -7.41 -44.78 -7.62
C THR A 875 -6.55 -45.12 -6.42
N LEU A 876 -5.48 -44.37 -6.22
CA LEU A 876 -4.67 -44.40 -5.01
C LEU A 876 -5.45 -43.73 -3.87
N THR A 877 -5.35 -44.27 -2.67
CA THR A 877 -5.93 -43.66 -1.48
C THR A 877 -4.89 -43.64 -0.39
N ALA A 878 -4.81 -42.54 0.35
CA ALA A 878 -3.94 -42.40 1.51
C ALA A 878 -4.69 -41.64 2.61
N THR A 879 -4.17 -41.73 3.83
CA THR A 879 -4.61 -40.92 4.95
C THR A 879 -3.40 -40.33 5.61
N ASP A 880 -3.45 -39.05 5.89
CA ASP A 880 -2.45 -38.38 6.68
C ASP A 880 -2.93 -38.28 8.15
N PRO A 881 -2.13 -38.70 9.14
CA PRO A 881 -2.50 -38.60 10.56
C PRO A 881 -2.68 -37.16 11.06
N ASP A 882 -1.96 -36.20 10.47
CA ASP A 882 -1.97 -34.78 10.85
C ASP A 882 -2.99 -33.99 10.00
N GLY A 883 -3.40 -34.56 8.88
CA GLY A 883 -4.47 -34.05 8.02
C GLY A 883 -3.96 -33.22 6.84
N ASP A 884 -2.66 -33.32 6.54
CA ASP A 884 -1.98 -32.54 5.52
C ASP A 884 -2.44 -32.83 4.09
N GLY A 885 -2.16 -31.86 3.21
CA GLY A 885 -2.45 -31.96 1.78
C GLY A 885 -1.54 -32.99 1.10
N MET A 886 -2.13 -33.98 0.43
CA MET A 886 -1.37 -35.09 -0.18
C MET A 886 -1.17 -34.94 -1.69
N THR A 887 0.04 -35.24 -2.17
CA THR A 887 0.40 -35.35 -3.58
C THR A 887 0.85 -36.77 -3.92
N PHE A 888 0.42 -37.29 -5.08
CA PHE A 888 0.71 -38.65 -5.51
C PHE A 888 1.66 -38.66 -6.71
N SER A 889 2.60 -39.61 -6.70
CA SER A 889 3.58 -39.78 -7.76
C SER A 889 3.78 -41.26 -8.11
N ALA A 890 4.37 -41.55 -9.27
CA ALA A 890 4.72 -42.91 -9.67
C ALA A 890 6.03 -42.95 -10.48
N SER A 891 6.79 -44.03 -10.30
CA SER A 891 8.02 -44.31 -11.04
C SER A 891 8.02 -45.71 -11.66
N ASN A 892 8.90 -45.93 -12.65
CA ASN A 892 8.97 -47.16 -13.46
C ASN A 892 7.67 -47.48 -14.22
N MET A 893 6.94 -46.45 -14.64
CA MET A 893 5.68 -46.62 -15.38
C MET A 893 5.91 -47.26 -16.75
N PRO A 894 5.07 -48.24 -17.15
CA PRO A 894 5.10 -48.78 -18.49
C PRO A 894 4.70 -47.74 -19.53
N ALA A 895 5.19 -47.90 -20.76
CA ALA A 895 4.86 -47.00 -21.85
C ALA A 895 3.35 -46.95 -22.08
N GLY A 896 2.78 -45.75 -22.12
CA GLY A 896 1.35 -45.51 -22.30
C GLY A 896 0.52 -45.52 -21.00
N ALA A 897 1.11 -45.84 -19.84
CA ALA A 897 0.45 -45.64 -18.56
C ALA A 897 0.44 -44.15 -18.16
N THR A 898 -0.56 -43.75 -17.37
CA THR A 898 -0.70 -42.39 -16.83
C THR A 898 -1.10 -42.42 -15.36
N LEU A 899 -0.66 -41.42 -14.60
CA LEU A 899 -1.16 -41.11 -13.25
C LEU A 899 -1.58 -39.63 -13.26
N THR A 900 -2.87 -39.35 -13.07
CA THR A 900 -3.40 -37.99 -13.00
C THR A 900 -4.02 -37.75 -11.63
N GLY A 901 -3.40 -36.90 -10.81
CA GLY A 901 -3.72 -36.84 -9.38
C GLY A 901 -3.47 -38.21 -8.75
N ALA A 902 -4.53 -38.84 -8.23
CA ALA A 902 -4.49 -40.19 -7.67
C ALA A 902 -4.98 -41.30 -8.63
N GLU A 903 -5.37 -40.97 -9.87
CA GLU A 903 -5.95 -41.95 -10.80
C GLU A 903 -4.90 -42.55 -11.73
N PHE A 904 -4.64 -43.85 -11.60
CA PHE A 904 -3.80 -44.61 -12.52
C PHE A 904 -4.66 -45.23 -13.64
N ASP A 905 -4.21 -45.07 -14.88
CA ASP A 905 -4.82 -45.69 -16.07
C ASP A 905 -3.74 -46.22 -17.01
N TRP A 906 -3.93 -47.45 -17.50
CA TRP A 906 -3.12 -48.04 -18.54
C TRP A 906 -3.91 -49.07 -19.36
N THR A 907 -3.74 -49.06 -20.68
CA THR A 907 -4.19 -50.14 -21.58
C THR A 907 -2.97 -50.74 -22.28
N PRO A 908 -2.42 -51.88 -21.80
CA PRO A 908 -1.30 -52.53 -22.47
C PRO A 908 -1.66 -52.95 -23.89
N ASP A 909 -0.75 -52.78 -24.84
CA ASP A 909 -0.89 -53.33 -26.19
C ASP A 909 -0.40 -54.79 -26.28
N PHE A 910 -0.53 -55.38 -27.47
CA PHE A 910 -0.17 -56.78 -27.73
C PHE A 910 1.34 -57.08 -27.63
N ASP A 911 2.20 -56.05 -27.59
CA ASP A 911 3.65 -56.24 -27.43
C ASP A 911 4.09 -56.03 -25.96
N GLN A 912 3.12 -55.80 -25.06
CA GLN A 912 3.33 -55.48 -23.65
C GLN A 912 2.94 -56.62 -22.69
N ALA A 913 2.84 -57.86 -23.16
CA ALA A 913 2.72 -59.02 -22.28
C ALA A 913 3.99 -59.19 -21.43
N GLY A 914 3.82 -59.41 -20.12
CA GLY A 914 4.96 -59.50 -19.20
C GLY A 914 4.67 -59.01 -17.79
N THR A 915 5.72 -58.68 -17.05
CA THR A 915 5.64 -58.22 -15.66
C THR A 915 6.29 -56.86 -15.52
N TYR A 916 5.55 -55.92 -14.94
CA TYR A 916 5.96 -54.54 -14.72
C TYR A 916 5.94 -54.23 -13.23
N ASN A 917 7.01 -53.65 -12.70
CA ASN A 917 7.08 -53.23 -11.30
C ASN A 917 7.01 -51.70 -11.27
N VAL A 918 5.85 -51.18 -10.89
CA VAL A 918 5.58 -49.75 -10.77
C VAL A 918 5.64 -49.39 -9.29
N THR A 919 6.36 -48.33 -8.93
CA THR A 919 6.33 -47.82 -7.55
C THR A 919 5.40 -46.63 -7.50
N PHE A 920 4.39 -46.69 -6.63
CA PHE A 920 3.51 -45.57 -6.33
C PHE A 920 3.90 -44.95 -4.99
N GLU A 921 3.80 -43.64 -4.88
CA GLU A 921 4.23 -42.86 -3.73
C GLU A 921 3.20 -41.77 -3.41
N VAL A 922 3.06 -41.46 -2.13
CA VAL A 922 2.31 -40.31 -1.62
C VAL A 922 3.22 -39.46 -0.75
N SER A 923 3.12 -38.14 -0.86
CA SER A 923 3.86 -37.13 -0.12
C SER A 923 2.91 -36.10 0.48
N ASP A 924 3.11 -35.72 1.73
CA ASP A 924 2.49 -34.56 2.39
C ASP A 924 3.27 -33.25 2.12
N GLY A 925 4.44 -33.35 1.46
CA GLY A 925 5.39 -32.25 1.24
C GLY A 925 6.66 -32.35 2.09
N SER A 926 6.60 -33.05 3.22
CA SER A 926 7.64 -33.20 4.22
C SER A 926 8.15 -34.66 4.35
N ALA A 927 7.25 -35.63 4.27
CA ALA A 927 7.51 -37.07 4.36
C ALA A 927 6.74 -37.86 3.29
N THR A 928 7.11 -39.14 3.10
CA THR A 928 6.56 -39.98 2.04
C THR A 928 6.29 -41.41 2.49
N ASP A 929 5.31 -42.04 1.85
CA ASP A 929 5.08 -43.50 1.89
C ASP A 929 4.93 -44.05 0.47
N SER A 930 5.42 -45.27 0.25
CA SER A 930 5.49 -45.86 -1.09
C SER A 930 5.24 -47.36 -1.13
N GLU A 931 4.63 -47.83 -2.22
CA GLU A 931 4.39 -49.25 -2.48
C GLU A 931 4.86 -49.65 -3.89
N GLY A 932 5.68 -50.70 -3.97
CA GLY A 932 6.02 -51.37 -5.22
C GLY A 932 4.95 -52.38 -5.63
N VAL A 933 4.28 -52.11 -6.76
CA VAL A 933 3.18 -52.92 -7.30
C VAL A 933 3.64 -53.68 -8.54
N THR A 934 3.50 -55.00 -8.50
CA THR A 934 3.69 -55.84 -9.69
C THR A 934 2.40 -55.90 -10.50
N ILE A 935 2.44 -55.45 -11.75
CA ILE A 935 1.38 -55.59 -12.74
C ILE A 935 1.78 -56.68 -13.73
N THR A 936 1.02 -57.77 -13.79
CA THR A 936 1.19 -58.85 -14.77
C THR A 936 0.22 -58.67 -15.92
N VAL A 937 0.75 -58.53 -17.13
CA VAL A 937 -0.03 -58.51 -18.38
C VAL A 937 0.03 -59.90 -19.01
N ASN A 938 -1.13 -60.54 -19.15
CA ASN A 938 -1.24 -61.84 -19.81
C ASN A 938 -1.27 -61.69 -21.33
N ASN A 939 -0.50 -62.52 -22.02
CA ASN A 939 -0.55 -62.68 -23.47
C ASN A 939 -1.85 -63.37 -23.89
N ILE A 940 -2.55 -62.83 -24.89
CA ILE A 940 -3.78 -63.36 -25.47
C ILE A 940 -3.50 -63.78 -26.91
N ASN A 941 -3.41 -65.09 -27.11
CA ASN A 941 -3.07 -65.71 -28.40
C ASN A 941 -3.89 -65.15 -29.58
N ARG A 942 -3.20 -64.69 -30.62
CA ARG A 942 -3.68 -64.22 -31.91
C ARG A 942 -3.46 -65.30 -32.96
N ALA A 943 -4.37 -65.41 -33.94
CA ALA A 943 -4.25 -66.44 -34.96
C ALA A 943 -3.02 -66.20 -35.86
N PRO A 944 -2.39 -67.27 -36.39
CA PRO A 944 -1.34 -67.14 -37.38
C PRO A 944 -1.90 -66.53 -38.67
N VAL A 945 -1.05 -65.86 -39.45
CA VAL A 945 -1.43 -65.22 -40.72
C VAL A 945 -0.77 -65.97 -41.87
N LEU A 946 -1.58 -66.65 -42.70
CA LEU A 946 -1.11 -67.35 -43.89
C LEU A 946 -0.80 -66.35 -45.01
N THR A 947 0.39 -66.45 -45.60
CA THR A 947 0.75 -65.67 -46.79
C THR A 947 -0.02 -66.20 -47.98
N ALA A 948 -0.69 -65.30 -48.71
CA ALA A 948 -1.50 -65.66 -49.87
C ALA A 948 -0.76 -66.61 -50.85
N ILE A 949 -1.32 -67.80 -51.05
CA ILE A 949 -0.74 -68.89 -51.85
C ILE A 949 -1.10 -68.67 -53.32
N GLY A 950 -2.37 -68.40 -53.62
CA GLY A 950 -2.93 -68.22 -54.95
C GLY A 950 -2.98 -69.49 -55.82
N ASP A 951 -3.86 -69.46 -56.82
CA ASP A 951 -4.08 -70.57 -57.78
C ASP A 951 -2.78 -71.01 -58.49
N LYS A 952 -2.71 -72.31 -58.80
CA LYS A 952 -1.57 -72.92 -59.51
C LYS A 952 -2.04 -73.64 -60.77
N THR A 953 -1.12 -73.83 -61.70
CA THR A 953 -1.35 -74.62 -62.92
C THR A 953 -0.17 -75.55 -63.14
N GLY A 954 -0.44 -76.77 -63.60
CA GLY A 954 0.56 -77.74 -64.03
C GLY A 954 0.02 -78.63 -65.14
N ASP A 955 0.87 -79.51 -65.66
CA ASP A 955 0.49 -80.50 -66.66
C ASP A 955 0.50 -81.90 -66.02
N GLU A 956 -0.35 -82.80 -66.51
CA GLU A 956 -0.31 -84.21 -66.08
C GLU A 956 1.08 -84.86 -66.26
N ASN A 957 1.42 -85.78 -65.36
CA ASN A 957 2.73 -86.43 -65.18
C ASN A 957 3.92 -85.49 -64.95
N SER A 958 3.70 -84.21 -64.73
CA SER A 958 4.72 -83.25 -64.34
C SER A 958 4.52 -82.83 -62.89
N PRO A 959 5.59 -82.66 -62.09
CA PRO A 959 5.46 -82.27 -60.69
C PRO A 959 5.00 -80.82 -60.56
N VAL A 960 3.96 -80.59 -59.77
CA VAL A 960 3.55 -79.29 -59.22
C VAL A 960 4.10 -79.23 -57.79
N ALA A 961 4.99 -78.27 -57.52
CA ALA A 961 5.59 -78.09 -56.20
C ALA A 961 5.76 -76.61 -55.86
N PHE A 962 5.44 -76.25 -54.62
CA PHE A 962 5.62 -74.91 -54.04
C PHE A 962 5.64 -74.98 -52.51
N THR A 963 6.16 -73.93 -51.88
CA THR A 963 6.21 -73.79 -50.43
C THR A 963 5.20 -72.72 -50.01
N ILE A 964 4.42 -72.99 -48.97
CA ILE A 964 3.54 -72.01 -48.32
C ILE A 964 4.28 -71.35 -47.14
N SER A 965 3.84 -70.18 -46.69
CA SER A 965 4.46 -69.52 -45.53
C SER A 965 3.41 -68.78 -44.72
N ALA A 966 3.66 -68.63 -43.43
CA ALA A 966 2.83 -67.88 -42.50
C ALA A 966 3.70 -67.22 -41.44
N THR A 967 3.14 -66.22 -40.75
CA THR A 967 3.74 -65.57 -39.59
C THR A 967 2.76 -65.58 -38.45
N ASP A 968 3.24 -65.81 -37.23
CA ASP A 968 2.43 -65.68 -36.03
C ASP A 968 2.69 -64.33 -35.36
N PRO A 969 1.65 -63.52 -35.04
CA PRO A 969 1.84 -62.25 -34.34
C PRO A 969 2.49 -62.38 -32.95
N ASP A 970 2.30 -63.49 -32.25
CA ASP A 970 2.86 -63.75 -30.90
C ASP A 970 4.18 -64.53 -30.95
N GLY A 971 4.60 -64.94 -32.15
CA GLY A 971 5.80 -65.74 -32.37
C GLY A 971 5.63 -67.22 -32.04
N ASP A 972 4.38 -67.70 -31.94
CA ASP A 972 4.08 -69.10 -31.66
C ASP A 972 4.51 -70.05 -32.80
N GLY A 973 4.68 -71.32 -32.44
CA GLY A 973 5.16 -72.36 -33.34
C GLY A 973 4.11 -72.80 -34.37
N LEU A 974 4.41 -72.65 -35.66
CA LEU A 974 3.46 -72.93 -36.74
C LEU A 974 3.47 -74.38 -37.24
N THR A 975 2.27 -74.94 -37.42
CA THR A 975 2.01 -76.26 -38.03
C THR A 975 1.11 -76.11 -39.24
N TYR A 976 1.55 -76.65 -40.39
CA TYR A 976 0.80 -76.58 -41.65
C TYR A 976 0.10 -77.90 -41.95
N SER A 977 -1.11 -77.83 -42.50
CA SER A 977 -1.89 -79.01 -42.88
C SER A 977 -2.83 -78.73 -44.06
N SER A 978 -3.45 -79.78 -44.60
CA SER A 978 -4.45 -79.67 -45.66
C SER A 978 -5.45 -80.84 -45.53
N PRO A 979 -6.75 -80.58 -45.37
CA PRO A 979 -7.75 -81.63 -45.19
C PRO A 979 -8.17 -82.33 -46.49
N ASP A 980 -7.88 -81.74 -47.65
CA ASP A 980 -8.47 -82.06 -48.96
C ASP A 980 -7.42 -82.20 -50.08
N LEU A 981 -6.25 -82.74 -49.76
CA LEU A 981 -5.20 -83.03 -50.74
C LEU A 981 -5.70 -83.96 -51.88
N PRO A 982 -5.41 -83.62 -53.16
CA PRO A 982 -5.68 -84.53 -54.28
C PRO A 982 -4.94 -85.86 -54.12
N ALA A 983 -5.47 -86.93 -54.72
CA ALA A 983 -4.83 -88.24 -54.65
C ALA A 983 -3.38 -88.17 -55.21
N GLY A 984 -2.42 -88.63 -54.41
CA GLY A 984 -0.99 -88.58 -54.75
C GLY A 984 -0.28 -87.26 -54.41
N ALA A 985 -0.99 -86.23 -53.95
CA ALA A 985 -0.40 -85.02 -53.41
C ALA A 985 0.08 -85.22 -51.97
N ILE A 986 1.14 -84.51 -51.58
CA ILE A 986 1.75 -84.57 -50.25
C ILE A 986 2.12 -83.16 -49.81
N LEU A 987 1.78 -82.81 -48.56
CA LEU A 987 2.29 -81.65 -47.86
C LEU A 987 3.21 -82.12 -46.72
N VAL A 988 4.49 -81.74 -46.74
CA VAL A 988 5.46 -82.06 -45.67
C VAL A 988 5.98 -80.76 -45.08
N GLY A 989 5.63 -80.45 -43.84
CA GLY A 989 5.83 -79.11 -43.30
C GLY A 989 5.06 -78.12 -44.18
N ALA A 990 5.76 -77.12 -44.72
CA ALA A 990 5.16 -76.13 -45.62
C ALA A 990 5.36 -76.45 -47.12
N ASP A 991 6.02 -77.56 -47.46
CA ASP A 991 6.34 -77.90 -48.85
C ASP A 991 5.25 -78.83 -49.45
N PHE A 992 4.52 -78.31 -50.43
CA PHE A 992 3.55 -79.06 -51.21
C PHE A 992 4.22 -79.69 -52.44
N SER A 993 3.89 -80.95 -52.72
CA SER A 993 4.31 -81.64 -53.95
C SER A 993 3.23 -82.58 -54.47
N TRP A 994 3.02 -82.59 -55.78
CA TRP A 994 2.05 -83.46 -56.43
C TRP A 994 2.45 -83.73 -57.88
N THR A 995 2.41 -84.99 -58.31
CA THR A 995 2.53 -85.36 -59.72
C THR A 995 1.20 -85.97 -60.17
N PRO A 996 0.26 -85.17 -60.72
CA PRO A 996 -1.03 -85.68 -61.17
C PRO A 996 -0.86 -86.71 -62.28
N ASP A 997 -1.65 -87.78 -62.27
CA ASP A 997 -1.72 -88.73 -63.37
C ASP A 997 -2.73 -88.28 -64.45
N PHE A 998 -2.85 -89.08 -65.50
CA PHE A 998 -3.68 -88.80 -66.66
C PHE A 998 -5.18 -88.67 -66.38
N ILE A 999 -5.70 -89.27 -65.31
CA ILE A 999 -7.13 -89.17 -64.98
C ILE A 999 -7.42 -87.98 -64.06
N GLN A 1000 -6.40 -87.19 -63.72
CA GLN A 1000 -6.48 -86.04 -62.82
C GLN A 1000 -6.42 -84.69 -63.57
N ALA A 1001 -6.59 -84.65 -64.89
CA ALA A 1001 -6.76 -83.40 -65.63
C ALA A 1001 -8.04 -82.64 -65.19
N GLY A 1002 -7.96 -81.32 -65.08
CA GLY A 1002 -9.04 -80.46 -64.59
C GLY A 1002 -8.64 -79.59 -63.38
N ALA A 1003 -9.62 -78.88 -62.83
CA ALA A 1003 -9.42 -78.00 -61.67
C ALA A 1003 -9.64 -78.75 -60.34
N HIS A 1004 -8.69 -78.62 -59.41
CA HIS A 1004 -8.72 -79.23 -58.09
C HIS A 1004 -8.69 -78.14 -57.03
N SER A 1005 -9.70 -78.07 -56.17
CA SER A 1005 -9.69 -77.19 -55.00
C SER A 1005 -8.86 -77.84 -53.90
N VAL A 1006 -7.91 -77.10 -53.32
CA VAL A 1006 -7.09 -77.55 -52.20
C VAL A 1006 -7.05 -76.46 -51.15
N THR A 1007 -7.39 -76.81 -49.91
CA THR A 1007 -7.36 -75.93 -48.75
C THR A 1007 -6.07 -76.16 -47.99
N PHE A 1008 -5.29 -75.10 -47.79
CA PHE A 1008 -4.12 -75.11 -46.93
C PHE A 1008 -4.45 -74.39 -45.63
N GLU A 1009 -4.08 -74.99 -44.51
CA GLU A 1009 -4.34 -74.49 -43.16
C GLU A 1009 -3.00 -74.32 -42.42
N VAL A 1010 -2.91 -73.29 -41.60
CA VAL A 1010 -1.82 -73.09 -40.63
C VAL A 1010 -2.40 -72.89 -39.23
N SER A 1011 -1.80 -73.53 -38.24
CA SER A 1011 -2.17 -73.42 -36.82
C SER A 1011 -0.95 -73.16 -35.96
N ASP A 1012 -1.13 -72.33 -34.94
CA ASP A 1012 -0.19 -72.12 -33.81
C ASP A 1012 -0.38 -73.17 -32.69
N GLY A 1013 -1.40 -74.04 -32.79
CA GLY A 1013 -1.82 -74.99 -31.75
C GLY A 1013 -3.07 -74.60 -30.97
N PHE A 1014 -3.54 -73.34 -31.10
CA PHE A 1014 -4.74 -72.78 -30.47
C PHE A 1014 -5.75 -72.26 -31.50
N LEU A 1015 -5.31 -71.40 -32.43
CA LEU A 1015 -6.08 -70.80 -33.51
C LEU A 1015 -5.52 -71.24 -34.88
N MET A 1016 -6.24 -70.90 -35.95
CA MET A 1016 -5.91 -71.31 -37.31
C MET A 1016 -6.28 -70.24 -38.34
N ASP A 1017 -5.54 -70.23 -39.44
CA ASP A 1017 -5.86 -69.50 -40.68
C ASP A 1017 -5.80 -70.45 -41.88
N SER A 1018 -6.56 -70.16 -42.94
CA SER A 1018 -6.71 -71.07 -44.07
C SER A 1018 -6.97 -70.35 -45.40
N GLU A 1019 -6.47 -70.92 -46.49
CA GLU A 1019 -6.75 -70.47 -47.86
C GLU A 1019 -7.07 -71.67 -48.76
N ALA A 1020 -8.19 -71.58 -49.48
CA ALA A 1020 -8.52 -72.52 -50.55
C ALA A 1020 -8.07 -71.98 -51.91
N ILE A 1021 -7.25 -72.76 -52.61
CA ILE A 1021 -6.76 -72.44 -53.96
C ILE A 1021 -7.25 -73.46 -54.98
N THR A 1022 -7.21 -73.08 -56.25
CA THR A 1022 -7.42 -73.99 -57.38
C THR A 1022 -6.08 -74.38 -58.01
N ILE A 1023 -5.81 -75.68 -58.11
CA ILE A 1023 -4.73 -76.25 -58.91
C ILE A 1023 -5.32 -76.80 -60.21
N THR A 1024 -5.03 -76.17 -61.34
CA THR A 1024 -5.48 -76.62 -62.66
C THR A 1024 -4.45 -77.54 -63.29
N VAL A 1025 -4.83 -78.79 -63.58
CA VAL A 1025 -4.00 -79.76 -64.31
C VAL A 1025 -4.44 -79.78 -65.77
N ASN A 1026 -3.53 -79.44 -66.68
CA ASN A 1026 -3.79 -79.49 -68.12
C ASN A 1026 -3.65 -80.93 -68.66
N ASP A 1027 -4.59 -81.30 -69.52
CA ASP A 1027 -4.58 -82.55 -70.28
C ASP A 1027 -3.52 -82.50 -71.40
N VAL A 1028 -2.67 -83.54 -71.50
CA VAL A 1028 -1.57 -83.63 -72.47
C VAL A 1028 -1.84 -84.78 -73.44
N ASN A 1029 -2.15 -84.43 -74.70
CA ASN A 1029 -2.56 -85.39 -75.71
C ASN A 1029 -1.58 -86.58 -75.90
N ARG A 1030 -2.14 -87.81 -75.88
CA ARG A 1030 -1.41 -89.07 -76.10
C ARG A 1030 -1.70 -89.70 -77.47
N ALA A 1031 -0.91 -90.72 -77.82
CA ALA A 1031 -1.11 -91.50 -79.04
C ALA A 1031 -1.88 -92.81 -78.75
N PRO A 1032 -2.82 -93.23 -79.62
CA PRO A 1032 -3.58 -94.46 -79.42
C PRO A 1032 -2.70 -95.71 -79.56
N VAL A 1033 -3.01 -96.72 -78.75
CA VAL A 1033 -2.29 -98.01 -78.69
C VAL A 1033 -3.09 -99.09 -79.39
N LEU A 1034 -2.48 -99.73 -80.39
CA LEU A 1034 -3.08 -100.87 -81.11
C LEU A 1034 -2.89 -102.17 -80.30
N SER A 1035 -3.94 -102.95 -80.12
CA SER A 1035 -3.81 -104.29 -79.54
C SER A 1035 -3.02 -105.22 -80.46
N VAL A 1036 -2.24 -106.14 -79.88
CA VAL A 1036 -1.42 -107.08 -80.65
C VAL A 1036 -2.31 -107.93 -81.56
N ILE A 1037 -2.04 -107.84 -82.86
CA ILE A 1037 -2.66 -108.69 -83.87
C ILE A 1037 -1.71 -109.86 -84.09
N GLY A 1038 -2.07 -111.04 -83.57
CA GLY A 1038 -1.28 -112.25 -83.78
C GLY A 1038 -1.29 -112.70 -85.24
N ASP A 1039 -0.33 -113.56 -85.60
CA ASP A 1039 -0.26 -114.16 -86.94
C ASP A 1039 -1.57 -114.85 -87.30
N GLN A 1040 -2.04 -114.60 -88.52
CA GLN A 1040 -3.27 -115.19 -89.04
C GLN A 1040 -2.93 -116.22 -90.10
N THR A 1041 -3.67 -117.32 -90.07
CA THR A 1041 -3.38 -118.53 -90.82
C THR A 1041 -4.69 -119.00 -91.43
N GLY A 1042 -4.69 -119.36 -92.72
CA GLY A 1042 -5.89 -119.84 -93.40
C GLY A 1042 -5.57 -120.51 -94.73
N ASP A 1043 -6.52 -121.30 -95.21
CA ASP A 1043 -6.38 -122.09 -96.42
C ASP A 1043 -6.49 -121.22 -97.67
N GLU A 1044 -5.79 -121.61 -98.74
CA GLU A 1044 -5.84 -120.90 -100.00
C GLU A 1044 -7.28 -120.81 -100.54
N ASN A 1045 -7.62 -119.64 -101.11
CA ASN A 1045 -8.93 -119.30 -101.65
C ASN A 1045 -10.09 -119.21 -100.63
N SER A 1046 -9.80 -119.16 -99.33
CA SER A 1046 -10.77 -118.84 -98.28
C SER A 1046 -10.46 -117.49 -97.62
N PRO A 1047 -11.47 -116.64 -97.33
CA PRO A 1047 -11.24 -115.37 -96.66
C PRO A 1047 -10.88 -115.60 -95.19
N ILE A 1048 -9.74 -115.07 -94.77
CA ILE A 1048 -9.40 -114.92 -93.35
C ILE A 1048 -10.03 -113.61 -92.87
N THR A 1049 -10.80 -113.68 -91.79
CA THR A 1049 -11.40 -112.50 -91.15
C THR A 1049 -11.01 -112.47 -89.69
N PHE A 1050 -10.47 -111.35 -89.22
CA PHE A 1050 -10.17 -111.10 -87.82
C PHE A 1050 -10.45 -109.64 -87.50
N THR A 1051 -10.59 -109.33 -86.20
CA THR A 1051 -10.87 -107.98 -85.72
C THR A 1051 -9.61 -107.36 -85.15
N ILE A 1052 -9.36 -106.10 -85.47
CA ILE A 1052 -8.31 -105.28 -84.86
C ILE A 1052 -9.00 -104.35 -83.86
N SER A 1053 -8.42 -104.19 -82.68
CA SER A 1053 -8.86 -103.21 -81.69
C SER A 1053 -7.70 -102.31 -81.29
N ALA A 1054 -8.00 -101.05 -81.01
CA ALA A 1054 -7.08 -100.06 -80.43
C ALA A 1054 -7.77 -99.41 -79.24
N THR A 1055 -6.99 -98.93 -78.28
CA THR A 1055 -7.44 -98.08 -77.18
C THR A 1055 -6.66 -96.78 -77.21
N ASP A 1056 -7.34 -95.65 -77.07
CA ASP A 1056 -6.68 -94.37 -76.82
C ASP A 1056 -6.70 -94.13 -75.30
N PRO A 1057 -5.55 -94.22 -74.60
CA PRO A 1057 -5.49 -94.16 -73.14
C PRO A 1057 -5.81 -92.79 -72.57
#